data_AF-A0A9X3DBX8-F1
#
_entry.id   AF-A0A9X3DBX8-F1
#
_cell.length_a   1.000
_cell.length_b   1.000
_cell.length_c   1.000
_cell.angle_alpha   90.00
_cell.angle_beta   90.00
_cell.angle_gamma   90.00
#
_symmetry.space_group_name_H-M   'P 1'
#
loop_
_entity.id
_entity.type
_entity.pdbx_description
1 polymer ?
#
loop_
_entity_poly.entity_id
_entity_poly.type
_entity_poly.pdbx_seq_one_letter_code
_entity_poly.pdbx_strand_id
1 'polypeptide(L)'
;MKLKRILILLLTSTFLYACSQTPTSQAPEAKKYIASLKAMKYDGLKNQLRKDTALLNKLIKTATFTLQLTSHFSSGEKTKVDKSVPEFEINHDETTIKALFDDYCKKLLFEQNFNDGYADSTFSLYGQDMFSYESRFSLTDDNHILEKKDSLFKPFKDNVVTHEKAYFFRGKKIAKTDIGLKRIDSIQAEISLKFPTDFERFSIDKSAKTQDYKDATIEVESLKENMAQLKIPMDLYAEVIGYQAYNNQNLRMNSNALSATPMLGIDKKVSESLKELLDIFAEVLKENEEKNGKEKLDKIRQNQVDAKENMTEFDAYLNKLFKDEEKIKELGDMGLYNEIANAGKKVIGVQTQFVIVEFPDDIKSIDVFVATKSVSLQNKAMVKYGNHYLNPKYFDEAKPNIVFYSKENGRKFGISNRDGETIIEPKFDELRQVANEYFVGDEKLYWLNVAGKKMVPLPQFVSYVQTLKPGYDVFEKTVGNEDKSGVMLNREKTILPFEYYRFEKHGQFIIASKTHNLDELYDLNFKKIPNKGIRKIHLVDEFIASDIKYPTLFEAEDVNKKKALVDKNLNLLTPFKYEFINPFYGVNNYFMAGIRTADGSNYWYGIIDEKGKEVTPFIFCHMSEEFDKNGKFKFCLKDKSQAMDFASFIKTYKK
;
A
#
# COMPACT_ATOMS: atom_id res chain seq x y z
N MET A 1 -7.96 -55.11 31.77
CA MET A 1 -7.57 -54.14 32.80
C MET A 1 -8.41 -52.88 32.60
N LYS A 2 -9.25 -52.51 33.56
CA LYS A 2 -10.12 -51.32 33.53
C LYS A 2 -9.28 -50.07 33.84
N LEU A 3 -9.44 -48.96 33.13
CA LEU A 3 -9.90 -47.63 33.62
C LEU A 3 -9.56 -46.46 32.65
N LYS A 4 -10.63 -45.79 32.21
CA LYS A 4 -10.87 -44.32 32.14
C LYS A 4 -10.03 -43.37 31.27
N ARG A 5 -10.75 -42.88 30.24
CA ARG A 5 -11.05 -41.47 29.84
C ARG A 5 -9.94 -40.57 29.28
N ILE A 6 -10.15 -40.07 28.05
CA ILE A 6 -10.50 -38.67 27.66
C ILE A 6 -10.36 -38.61 26.12
N LEU A 7 -11.46 -38.73 25.37
CA LEU A 7 -12.16 -37.64 24.67
C LEU A 7 -11.36 -37.04 23.47
N ILE A 8 -11.50 -37.65 22.29
CA ILE A 8 -11.27 -37.01 20.99
C ILE A 8 -12.51 -37.28 20.15
N LEU A 9 -13.30 -36.25 19.91
CA LEU A 9 -14.41 -36.24 18.94
C LEU A 9 -14.57 -34.80 18.50
N LEU A 10 -14.27 -34.51 17.23
CA LEU A 10 -14.95 -33.50 16.39
C LEU A 10 -14.20 -33.32 15.08
N LEU A 11 -14.78 -33.81 13.99
CA LEU A 11 -14.82 -33.13 12.68
C LEU A 11 -15.57 -34.02 11.68
N THR A 12 -16.91 -33.92 11.69
CA THR A 12 -17.81 -34.01 10.52
C THR A 12 -19.26 -33.93 10.98
N SER A 13 -19.94 -32.81 10.72
CA SER A 13 -21.39 -32.72 10.43
C SER A 13 -21.73 -31.23 10.22
N THR A 14 -21.80 -30.74 8.99
CA THR A 14 -23.03 -30.59 8.18
C THR A 14 -24.21 -29.98 8.92
N PHE A 15 -24.63 -28.81 8.42
CA PHE A 15 -25.96 -28.19 8.48
C PHE A 15 -27.08 -29.09 8.99
N LEU A 16 -27.61 -28.77 10.18
CA LEU A 16 -29.02 -28.94 10.59
C LEU A 16 -29.23 -28.08 11.86
N TYR A 17 -29.59 -26.80 11.72
CA TYR A 17 -30.26 -26.09 12.81
C TYR A 17 -31.76 -26.25 12.62
N ALA A 18 -32.28 -27.33 13.20
CA ALA A 18 -33.68 -27.44 13.56
C ALA A 18 -33.95 -26.62 14.83
N CYS A 19 -35.15 -26.03 14.89
CA CYS A 19 -35.69 -25.32 16.05
C CYS A 19 -35.48 -26.07 17.37
N SER A 20 -34.69 -25.50 18.27
CA SER A 20 -34.90 -25.60 19.70
C SER A 20 -34.47 -24.30 20.36
N GLN A 21 -35.44 -23.41 20.61
CA GLN A 21 -35.26 -22.23 21.44
C GLN A 21 -35.05 -22.67 22.89
N THR A 22 -33.80 -22.91 23.27
CA THR A 22 -33.40 -22.75 24.68
C THR A 22 -33.47 -21.25 25.00
N PRO A 23 -34.10 -20.81 26.11
CA PRO A 23 -34.14 -19.40 26.44
C PRO A 23 -32.72 -18.93 26.77
N THR A 24 -32.11 -18.23 25.83
CA THR A 24 -30.84 -17.54 26.03
C THR A 24 -31.00 -16.64 27.26
N SER A 25 -30.18 -16.84 28.29
CA SER A 25 -30.27 -16.07 29.52
C SER A 25 -30.18 -14.58 29.21
N GLN A 26 -31.21 -13.79 29.52
CA GLN A 26 -31.18 -12.33 29.38
C GLN A 26 -29.97 -11.75 30.15
N ALA A 27 -29.23 -10.86 29.50
CA ALA A 27 -28.08 -10.15 30.06
C ALA A 27 -28.49 -9.14 31.17
N PRO A 28 -27.54 -8.65 31.98
CA PRO A 28 -27.84 -7.92 33.23
C PRO A 28 -28.60 -6.60 33.06
N GLU A 29 -28.33 -5.78 32.03
CA GLU A 29 -29.01 -4.50 31.87
C GLU A 29 -30.47 -4.68 31.43
N ALA A 30 -30.76 -5.57 30.49
CA ALA A 30 -32.12 -5.86 30.06
C ALA A 30 -32.99 -6.36 31.22
N LYS A 31 -32.43 -7.22 32.09
CA LYS A 31 -33.13 -7.68 33.30
C LYS A 31 -33.46 -6.52 34.24
N LYS A 32 -32.52 -5.60 34.47
CA LYS A 32 -32.74 -4.40 35.30
C LYS A 32 -33.81 -3.49 34.69
N TYR A 33 -33.78 -3.30 33.37
CA TYR A 33 -34.76 -2.49 32.65
C TYR A 33 -36.17 -3.12 32.71
N ILE A 34 -36.30 -4.43 32.47
CA ILE A 34 -37.57 -5.15 32.61
C ILE A 34 -38.08 -5.07 34.05
N ALA A 35 -37.20 -5.27 35.04
CA ALA A 35 -37.56 -5.20 36.45
C ALA A 35 -38.08 -3.80 36.85
N SER A 36 -37.45 -2.73 36.35
CA SER A 36 -37.89 -1.36 36.63
C SER A 36 -39.27 -1.07 36.04
N LEU A 37 -39.55 -1.56 34.83
CA LEU A 37 -40.87 -1.47 34.20
C LEU A 37 -41.92 -2.29 34.96
N LYS A 38 -41.59 -3.53 35.35
CA LYS A 38 -42.51 -4.42 36.09
C LYS A 38 -42.82 -3.92 37.51
N ALA A 39 -41.92 -3.16 38.13
CA ALA A 39 -42.14 -2.55 39.43
C ALA A 39 -43.16 -1.38 39.41
N MET A 40 -43.46 -0.81 38.24
CA MET A 40 -44.45 0.26 38.12
C MET A 40 -45.88 -0.26 38.30
N LYS A 41 -46.76 0.60 38.84
CA LYS A 41 -48.22 0.38 38.75
C LYS A 41 -48.63 0.39 37.27
N TYR A 42 -49.63 -0.41 36.90
CA TYR A 42 -49.94 -0.65 35.48
C TYR A 42 -50.28 0.62 34.69
N ASP A 43 -51.04 1.57 35.26
CA ASP A 43 -51.28 2.86 34.61
C ASP A 43 -49.99 3.71 34.46
N GLY A 44 -49.12 3.65 35.47
CA GLY A 44 -47.80 4.28 35.44
C GLY A 44 -46.90 3.68 34.35
N LEU A 45 -46.90 2.35 34.23
CA LEU A 45 -46.22 1.62 33.16
C LEU A 45 -46.75 2.06 31.78
N LYS A 46 -48.06 2.06 31.57
CA LYS A 46 -48.65 2.49 30.29
C LYS A 46 -48.29 3.93 29.95
N ASN A 47 -48.29 4.83 30.93
CA ASN A 47 -47.86 6.21 30.73
C ASN A 47 -46.37 6.33 30.37
N GLN A 48 -45.50 5.53 31.01
CA GLN A 48 -44.08 5.50 30.66
C GLN A 48 -43.87 4.92 29.24
N LEU A 49 -44.54 3.82 28.90
CA LEU A 49 -44.42 3.20 27.58
C LEU A 49 -44.93 4.12 26.46
N ARG A 50 -45.94 4.96 26.69
CA ARG A 50 -46.37 6.00 25.73
C ARG A 50 -45.26 7.02 25.46
N LYS A 51 -44.55 7.48 26.51
CA LYS A 51 -43.40 8.39 26.37
C LYS A 51 -42.25 7.70 25.63
N ASP A 52 -41.93 6.47 26.00
CA ASP A 52 -40.87 5.70 25.36
C ASP A 52 -41.22 5.37 23.89
N THR A 53 -42.49 5.14 23.58
CA THR A 53 -43.00 4.97 22.21
C THR A 53 -42.77 6.24 21.37
N ALA A 54 -43.04 7.42 21.93
CA ALA A 54 -42.77 8.68 21.25
C ALA A 54 -41.27 8.87 20.97
N LEU A 55 -40.41 8.51 21.94
CA LEU A 55 -38.96 8.50 21.75
C LEU A 55 -38.54 7.49 20.67
N LEU A 56 -39.01 6.24 20.70
CA LEU A 56 -38.68 5.24 19.70
C LEU A 56 -39.10 5.67 18.29
N ASN A 57 -40.28 6.24 18.13
CA ASN A 57 -40.71 6.79 16.84
C ASN A 57 -39.77 7.91 16.35
N LYS A 58 -39.29 8.78 17.25
CA LYS A 58 -38.27 9.77 16.92
C LYS A 58 -36.97 9.09 16.48
N LEU A 59 -36.46 8.13 17.26
CA LEU A 59 -35.21 7.43 16.97
C LEU A 59 -35.28 6.64 15.65
N ILE A 60 -36.41 5.99 15.38
CA ILE A 60 -36.67 5.27 14.11
C ILE A 60 -36.72 6.26 12.94
N LYS A 61 -37.26 7.47 13.12
CA LYS A 61 -37.19 8.52 12.10
C LYS A 61 -35.77 9.00 11.89
N THR A 62 -34.99 9.21 12.96
CA THR A 62 -33.55 9.50 12.86
C THR A 62 -32.80 8.33 12.20
N ALA A 63 -33.32 7.10 12.26
CA ALA A 63 -32.72 5.94 11.63
C ALA A 63 -32.79 5.92 10.10
N THR A 64 -33.44 6.90 9.45
CA THR A 64 -33.30 7.15 8.01
C THR A 64 -32.06 7.97 7.67
N PHE A 65 -31.20 8.24 8.65
CA PHE A 65 -29.94 8.94 8.46
C PHE A 65 -29.03 8.18 7.48
N THR A 66 -28.58 8.88 6.45
CA THR A 66 -27.53 8.41 5.54
C THR A 66 -26.46 9.48 5.39
N LEU A 67 -25.20 9.08 5.40
CA LEU A 67 -24.07 9.96 5.18
C LEU A 67 -23.18 9.37 4.09
N GLN A 68 -22.92 10.17 3.06
CA GLN A 68 -22.10 9.79 1.92
C GLN A 68 -20.94 10.77 1.80
N LEU A 69 -19.73 10.25 1.65
CA LEU A 69 -18.60 11.06 1.23
C LEU A 69 -18.60 11.12 -0.30
N THR A 70 -18.78 12.32 -0.85
CA THR A 70 -18.58 12.55 -2.29
C THR A 70 -17.10 12.77 -2.54
N SER A 71 -16.42 11.76 -3.07
CA SER A 71 -15.02 11.87 -3.49
C SER A 71 -14.89 12.61 -4.82
N HIS A 72 -13.79 13.33 -5.03
CA HIS A 72 -13.41 13.77 -6.37
C HIS A 72 -13.14 12.54 -7.25
N PHE A 73 -13.92 12.40 -8.32
CA PHE A 73 -13.75 11.38 -9.35
C PHE A 73 -12.90 11.96 -10.48
N SER A 74 -11.70 11.41 -10.70
CA SER A 74 -10.88 11.77 -11.85
C SER A 74 -11.40 11.03 -13.08
N SER A 75 -12.23 11.69 -13.87
CA SER A 75 -12.79 11.09 -15.09
C SER A 75 -11.72 10.92 -16.18
N GLY A 76 -11.85 9.86 -16.97
CA GLY A 76 -11.06 9.69 -18.19
C GLY A 76 -11.53 10.59 -19.35
N GLU A 77 -10.76 10.64 -20.43
CA GLU A 77 -11.24 11.25 -21.67
C GLU A 77 -12.29 10.34 -22.33
N LYS A 78 -13.45 10.90 -22.65
CA LYS A 78 -14.48 10.24 -23.44
C LYS A 78 -13.95 9.97 -24.84
N THR A 79 -13.98 8.71 -25.26
CA THR A 79 -13.47 8.25 -26.55
C THR A 79 -14.52 7.39 -27.25
N LYS A 80 -14.73 7.64 -28.53
CA LYS A 80 -15.69 6.88 -29.31
C LYS A 80 -15.24 5.42 -29.45
N VAL A 81 -16.14 4.48 -29.18
CA VAL A 81 -15.87 3.05 -29.34
C VAL A 81 -16.37 2.61 -30.71
N ASP A 82 -15.47 2.14 -31.56
CA ASP A 82 -15.80 1.62 -32.91
C ASP A 82 -15.77 0.07 -32.99
N LYS A 83 -15.31 -0.62 -31.93
CA LYS A 83 -15.27 -2.09 -31.85
C LYS A 83 -15.61 -2.60 -30.45
N SER A 84 -16.44 -3.64 -30.40
CA SER A 84 -16.81 -4.33 -29.15
C SER A 84 -15.62 -5.02 -28.49
N VAL A 85 -15.52 -4.90 -27.17
CA VAL A 85 -14.61 -5.71 -26.35
C VAL A 85 -15.14 -7.15 -26.17
N PRO A 86 -14.28 -8.12 -25.83
CA PRO A 86 -14.70 -9.47 -25.43
C PRO A 86 -15.65 -9.48 -24.24
N GLU A 87 -16.36 -10.58 -24.04
CA GLU A 87 -17.23 -10.71 -22.87
C GLU A 87 -16.35 -10.80 -21.61
N PHE A 88 -16.87 -10.31 -20.49
CA PHE A 88 -16.20 -10.49 -19.22
C PHE A 88 -16.03 -11.99 -18.96
N GLU A 89 -14.80 -12.39 -18.66
CA GLU A 89 -14.43 -13.75 -18.30
C GLU A 89 -13.55 -13.68 -17.05
N ILE A 90 -13.64 -14.72 -16.21
CA ILE A 90 -12.78 -14.87 -15.05
C ILE A 90 -11.70 -15.91 -15.32
N ASN A 91 -10.58 -15.79 -14.62
CA ASN A 91 -9.52 -16.78 -14.69
C ASN A 91 -9.89 -18.03 -13.86
N HIS A 92 -9.95 -19.18 -14.50
CA HIS A 92 -10.28 -20.47 -13.87
C HIS A 92 -9.04 -21.28 -13.44
N ASP A 93 -7.83 -20.76 -13.60
CA ASP A 93 -6.60 -21.45 -13.21
C ASP A 93 -6.32 -21.33 -11.70
N GLU A 94 -7.15 -21.99 -10.90
CA GLU A 94 -7.06 -22.00 -9.43
C GLU A 94 -5.67 -22.47 -8.94
N THR A 95 -5.06 -23.44 -9.64
CA THR A 95 -3.78 -24.02 -9.24
C THR A 95 -2.66 -22.98 -9.37
N THR A 96 -2.64 -22.26 -10.49
CA THR A 96 -1.68 -21.17 -10.70
C THR A 96 -1.96 -20.02 -9.74
N ILE A 97 -3.22 -19.58 -9.58
CA ILE A 97 -3.58 -18.50 -8.63
C ILE A 97 -3.11 -18.85 -7.22
N LYS A 98 -3.31 -20.10 -6.77
CA LYS A 98 -2.84 -20.55 -5.46
C LYS A 98 -1.32 -20.49 -5.33
N ALA A 99 -0.58 -20.94 -6.35
CA ALA A 99 0.87 -20.88 -6.33
C ALA A 99 1.40 -19.43 -6.27
N LEU A 100 0.75 -18.51 -7.01
CA LEU A 100 1.09 -17.08 -6.98
C LEU A 100 0.74 -16.44 -5.63
N PHE A 101 -0.40 -16.79 -5.04
CA PHE A 101 -0.78 -16.35 -3.70
C PHE A 101 0.22 -16.81 -2.63
N ASP A 102 0.69 -18.06 -2.70
CA ASP A 102 1.71 -18.57 -1.78
C ASP A 102 3.06 -17.84 -1.95
N ASP A 103 3.43 -17.41 -3.16
CA ASP A 103 4.62 -16.58 -3.39
C ASP A 103 4.43 -15.14 -2.89
N TYR A 104 3.25 -14.55 -3.14
CA TYR A 104 2.85 -13.25 -2.63
C TYR A 104 3.00 -13.18 -1.10
N CYS A 105 2.50 -14.20 -0.39
CA CYS A 105 2.57 -14.28 1.07
C CYS A 105 4.01 -14.39 1.59
N LYS A 106 4.91 -15.09 0.87
CA LYS A 106 6.33 -15.21 1.25
C LYS A 106 7.10 -13.90 1.11
N LYS A 107 6.66 -13.04 0.19
CA LYS A 107 7.29 -11.74 -0.11
C LYS A 107 6.54 -10.56 0.53
N LEU A 108 5.55 -10.84 1.37
CA LEU A 108 4.79 -9.81 2.08
C LEU A 108 5.66 -9.18 3.17
N LEU A 109 5.70 -7.86 3.18
CA LEU A 109 6.32 -7.01 4.18
C LEU A 109 5.25 -6.08 4.76
N PHE A 110 5.53 -5.48 5.91
CA PHE A 110 4.71 -4.40 6.42
C PHE A 110 5.52 -3.15 6.75
N GLU A 111 4.91 -2.00 6.51
CA GLU A 111 5.32 -0.71 7.05
C GLU A 111 4.54 -0.42 8.32
N GLN A 112 5.16 0.33 9.24
CA GLN A 112 4.51 0.77 10.48
C GLN A 112 4.34 2.27 10.45
N ASN A 113 3.12 2.72 10.74
CA ASN A 113 2.83 4.12 10.99
C ASN A 113 3.15 4.49 12.45
N PHE A 114 3.93 5.55 12.64
CA PHE A 114 4.34 6.02 13.97
C PHE A 114 3.54 7.27 14.37
N ASN A 115 2.45 7.01 15.10
CA ASN A 115 1.56 8.02 15.68
C ASN A 115 1.42 7.74 17.18
N ASP A 116 1.76 8.72 18.03
CA ASP A 116 1.70 8.55 19.49
C ASP A 116 0.26 8.52 20.04
N GLY A 117 -0.70 9.05 19.27
CA GLY A 117 -2.13 9.07 19.59
C GLY A 117 -2.90 7.95 18.90
N TYR A 118 -2.23 6.87 18.45
CA TYR A 118 -2.95 5.70 17.94
C TYR A 118 -3.71 5.03 19.09
N ALA A 119 -5.03 5.19 19.08
CA ALA A 119 -5.93 4.44 19.94
C ALA A 119 -6.74 3.48 19.07
N ASP A 120 -6.82 2.20 19.46
CA ASP A 120 -7.74 1.23 18.84
C ASP A 120 -9.20 1.72 18.82
N SER A 121 -9.53 2.75 19.61
CA SER A 121 -10.86 3.34 19.75
C SER A 121 -11.22 4.41 18.73
N THR A 122 -10.25 4.97 17.99
CA THR A 122 -10.52 5.94 16.91
C THR A 122 -10.89 5.18 15.63
N PHE A 123 -12.17 5.15 15.33
CA PHE A 123 -12.69 4.65 14.08
C PHE A 123 -12.27 5.62 12.97
N SER A 124 -11.65 5.13 11.91
CA SER A 124 -11.30 5.97 10.77
C SER A 124 -11.53 5.19 9.50
N LEU A 125 -12.54 5.60 8.73
CA LEU A 125 -12.88 5.00 7.44
C LEU A 125 -11.77 5.21 6.40
N TYR A 126 -10.97 6.26 6.58
CA TYR A 126 -9.86 6.65 5.70
C TYR A 126 -8.56 6.89 6.49
N GLY A 127 -8.48 6.35 7.70
CA GLY A 127 -7.32 6.54 8.56
C GLY A 127 -6.18 5.66 8.12
N GLN A 128 -4.96 6.12 8.39
CA GLN A 128 -3.81 5.25 8.23
C GLN A 128 -3.85 4.18 9.32
N ASP A 129 -3.96 2.92 8.90
CA ASP A 129 -3.75 1.77 9.78
C ASP A 129 -2.37 1.85 10.45
N MET A 130 -2.24 1.18 11.60
CA MET A 130 -0.93 1.06 12.26
C MET A 130 0.07 0.35 11.34
N PHE A 131 -0.42 -0.59 10.52
CA PHE A 131 0.39 -1.37 9.60
C PHE A 131 -0.18 -1.32 8.19
N SER A 132 0.70 -1.06 7.22
CA SER A 132 0.41 -1.18 5.80
C SER A 132 1.15 -2.39 5.26
N TYR A 133 0.50 -3.21 4.43
CA TYR A 133 1.09 -4.44 3.90
C TYR A 133 1.39 -4.29 2.41
N GLU A 134 2.59 -4.66 2.00
CA GLU A 134 3.00 -4.65 0.60
C GLU A 134 3.79 -5.91 0.26
N SER A 135 3.50 -6.51 -0.89
CA SER A 135 4.28 -7.63 -1.41
C SER A 135 5.10 -7.21 -2.61
N ARG A 136 6.37 -7.61 -2.60
CA ARG A 136 7.32 -7.43 -3.71
C ARG A 136 7.16 -8.46 -4.83
N PHE A 137 6.00 -9.11 -4.91
CA PHE A 137 5.71 -10.17 -5.86
C PHE A 137 5.93 -9.75 -7.33
N SER A 138 5.66 -8.48 -7.68
CA SER A 138 5.82 -7.91 -9.02
C SER A 138 7.26 -7.50 -9.38
N LEU A 139 8.26 -7.88 -8.59
CA LEU A 139 9.67 -7.56 -8.83
C LEU A 139 10.46 -8.84 -9.19
N THR A 140 10.20 -9.40 -10.37
CA THR A 140 11.05 -10.44 -10.98
C THR A 140 11.71 -9.84 -12.21
N ASP A 141 12.95 -10.20 -12.49
CA ASP A 141 13.75 -9.50 -13.52
C ASP A 141 13.43 -9.85 -14.97
N ASP A 142 12.54 -10.82 -15.18
CA ASP A 142 12.02 -11.14 -16.52
C ASP A 142 10.65 -10.48 -16.70
N ASN A 143 10.64 -9.35 -17.42
CA ASN A 143 9.43 -8.59 -17.72
C ASN A 143 8.32 -9.44 -18.37
N HIS A 144 8.65 -10.47 -19.16
CA HIS A 144 7.63 -11.30 -19.81
C HIS A 144 6.95 -12.23 -18.80
N ILE A 145 7.73 -12.76 -17.84
CA ILE A 145 7.20 -13.58 -16.74
C ILE A 145 6.39 -12.70 -15.78
N LEU A 146 6.84 -11.47 -15.53
CA LEU A 146 6.09 -10.48 -14.77
C LEU A 146 4.73 -10.20 -15.38
N GLU A 147 4.67 -9.78 -16.64
CA GLU A 147 3.41 -9.44 -17.31
C GLU A 147 2.41 -10.61 -17.27
N LYS A 148 2.90 -11.84 -17.48
CA LYS A 148 2.07 -13.04 -17.40
C LYS A 148 1.59 -13.34 -15.98
N LYS A 149 2.45 -13.23 -14.97
CA LYS A 149 2.05 -13.50 -13.58
C LYS A 149 1.16 -12.39 -13.02
N ASP A 150 1.49 -11.14 -13.32
CA ASP A 150 0.75 -9.97 -12.91
C ASP A 150 -0.63 -9.96 -13.54
N SER A 151 -0.77 -10.26 -14.84
CA SER A 151 -2.10 -10.37 -15.47
C SER A 151 -2.99 -11.44 -14.82
N LEU A 152 -2.41 -12.53 -14.31
CA LEU A 152 -3.16 -13.59 -13.63
C LEU A 152 -3.51 -13.25 -12.17
N PHE A 153 -2.63 -12.57 -11.43
CA PHE A 153 -2.80 -12.33 -9.99
C PHE A 153 -3.37 -10.95 -9.65
N LYS A 154 -3.02 -9.91 -10.42
CA LYS A 154 -3.42 -8.51 -10.18
C LYS A 154 -4.93 -8.31 -10.04
N PRO A 155 -5.82 -8.99 -10.81
CA PRO A 155 -7.27 -8.87 -10.63
C PRO A 155 -7.75 -9.26 -9.22
N PHE A 156 -6.95 -10.00 -8.46
CA PHE A 156 -7.31 -10.50 -7.14
C PHE A 156 -6.53 -9.83 -6.00
N LYS A 157 -5.56 -8.96 -6.30
CA LYS A 157 -4.67 -8.36 -5.29
C LYS A 157 -5.46 -7.56 -4.24
N ASP A 158 -6.49 -6.84 -4.66
CA ASP A 158 -7.32 -6.02 -3.76
C ASP A 158 -8.26 -6.88 -2.88
N ASN A 159 -8.41 -8.17 -3.18
CA ASN A 159 -9.14 -9.14 -2.37
C ASN A 159 -8.23 -9.88 -1.36
N VAL A 160 -6.96 -9.49 -1.25
CA VAL A 160 -6.06 -10.04 -0.24
C VAL A 160 -6.25 -9.29 1.07
N VAL A 161 -6.69 -10.01 2.10
CA VAL A 161 -6.90 -9.47 3.44
C VAL A 161 -5.87 -10.06 4.39
N THR A 162 -5.26 -9.20 5.22
CA THR A 162 -4.29 -9.62 6.23
C THR A 162 -4.89 -9.52 7.61
N HIS A 163 -5.01 -10.66 8.30
CA HIS A 163 -5.51 -10.73 9.67
C HIS A 163 -4.36 -10.90 10.66
N GLU A 164 -4.10 -9.85 11.43
CA GLU A 164 -3.08 -9.80 12.48
C GLU A 164 -3.45 -10.72 13.64
N LYS A 165 -2.53 -11.60 14.05
CA LYS A 165 -2.75 -12.54 15.16
C LYS A 165 -1.83 -12.28 16.35
N ALA A 166 -0.59 -11.87 16.11
CA ALA A 166 0.37 -11.55 17.17
C ALA A 166 1.49 -10.63 16.67
N TYR A 167 2.02 -9.80 17.57
CA TYR A 167 3.07 -8.82 17.29
C TYR A 167 4.35 -9.20 18.04
N PHE A 168 5.51 -8.93 17.43
CA PHE A 168 6.80 -9.32 17.99
C PHE A 168 7.78 -8.15 18.01
N PHE A 169 8.43 -7.97 19.16
CA PHE A 169 9.48 -6.99 19.39
C PHE A 169 10.70 -7.67 20.01
N ARG A 170 11.86 -7.51 19.38
CA ARG A 170 13.11 -8.23 19.66
C ARG A 170 12.90 -9.75 19.74
N GLY A 171 12.08 -10.28 18.82
CA GLY A 171 11.69 -11.69 18.76
C GLY A 171 10.75 -12.16 19.89
N LYS A 172 10.28 -11.27 20.78
CA LYS A 172 9.34 -11.59 21.86
C LYS A 172 7.95 -11.12 21.51
N LYS A 173 6.94 -11.96 21.77
CA LYS A 173 5.53 -11.60 21.59
C LYS A 173 5.14 -10.47 22.54
N ILE A 174 4.45 -9.46 22.03
CA ILE A 174 3.90 -8.32 22.80
C ILE A 174 2.40 -8.13 22.50
N ALA A 175 1.67 -7.47 23.40
CA ALA A 175 0.28 -7.10 23.15
C ALA A 175 0.21 -5.89 22.21
N LYS A 176 -0.89 -5.76 21.45
CA LYS A 176 -1.11 -4.63 20.53
C LYS A 176 -1.05 -3.28 21.25
N THR A 177 -1.65 -3.22 22.44
CA THR A 177 -1.68 -2.03 23.31
C THR A 177 -0.29 -1.59 23.79
N ASP A 178 0.70 -2.50 23.78
CA ASP A 178 2.06 -2.22 24.27
C ASP A 178 3.00 -1.74 23.15
N ILE A 179 2.52 -1.70 21.90
CA ILE A 179 3.32 -1.28 20.74
C ILE A 179 3.68 0.20 20.88
N GLY A 180 2.70 1.10 20.94
CA GLY A 180 2.95 2.54 20.96
C GLY A 180 3.90 2.96 19.83
N LEU A 181 5.00 3.64 20.17
CA LEU A 181 6.04 4.03 19.21
C LEU A 181 7.13 2.96 18.98
N LYS A 182 7.03 1.77 19.59
CA LYS A 182 8.02 0.70 19.36
C LYS A 182 7.98 0.26 17.91
N ARG A 183 9.15 0.19 17.26
CA ARG A 183 9.26 -0.46 15.95
C ARG A 183 9.28 -1.97 16.13
N ILE A 184 8.17 -2.62 15.81
CA ILE A 184 8.07 -4.08 15.88
C ILE A 184 8.84 -4.74 14.73
N ASP A 185 9.32 -5.96 14.95
CA ASP A 185 10.15 -6.66 13.97
C ASP A 185 9.31 -7.47 12.97
N SER A 186 8.23 -8.06 13.47
CA SER A 186 7.41 -9.00 12.71
C SER A 186 5.99 -9.12 13.28
N ILE A 187 5.05 -9.45 12.40
CA ILE A 187 3.66 -9.74 12.71
C ILE A 187 3.37 -11.18 12.27
N GLN A 188 2.82 -11.98 13.17
CA GLN A 188 2.19 -13.24 12.79
C GLN A 188 0.82 -12.92 12.21
N ALA A 189 0.63 -13.23 10.94
CA ALA A 189 -0.60 -12.93 10.21
C ALA A 189 -1.19 -14.17 9.55
N GLU A 190 -2.51 -14.16 9.41
CA GLU A 190 -3.28 -15.05 8.54
C GLU A 190 -3.73 -14.22 7.34
N ILE A 191 -3.16 -14.52 6.19
CA ILE A 191 -3.42 -13.83 4.94
C ILE A 191 -4.47 -14.66 4.20
N SER A 192 -5.52 -14.03 3.73
CA SER A 192 -6.58 -14.69 2.97
C SER A 192 -6.77 -14.01 1.63
N LEU A 193 -7.00 -14.82 0.60
CA LEU A 193 -7.43 -14.36 -0.71
C LEU A 193 -8.77 -15.00 -1.04
N LYS A 194 -9.76 -14.17 -1.37
CA LYS A 194 -11.03 -14.62 -1.95
C LYS A 194 -11.03 -14.28 -3.43
N PHE A 195 -11.33 -15.24 -4.29
CA PHE A 195 -11.47 -14.98 -5.72
C PHE A 195 -12.63 -15.78 -6.33
N PRO A 196 -13.35 -15.21 -7.31
CA PRO A 196 -14.49 -15.85 -7.95
C PRO A 196 -14.04 -17.02 -8.84
N THR A 197 -14.83 -18.09 -8.83
CA THR A 197 -14.69 -19.23 -9.76
C THR A 197 -15.92 -19.44 -10.64
N ASP A 198 -17.01 -18.75 -10.31
CA ASP A 198 -18.26 -18.73 -11.08
C ASP A 198 -18.96 -17.39 -10.86
N PHE A 199 -19.73 -16.93 -11.85
CA PHE A 199 -20.44 -15.66 -11.78
C PHE A 199 -21.77 -15.67 -12.54
N GLU A 200 -22.65 -14.75 -12.17
CA GLU A 200 -23.85 -14.39 -12.91
C GLU A 200 -23.74 -12.93 -13.36
N ARG A 201 -24.58 -12.54 -14.32
CA ARG A 201 -24.75 -11.13 -14.69
C ARG A 201 -26.20 -10.71 -14.63
N PHE A 202 -26.42 -9.44 -14.33
CA PHE A 202 -27.69 -8.78 -14.54
C PHE A 202 -27.46 -7.45 -15.26
N SER A 203 -28.44 -7.02 -16.05
CA SER A 203 -28.35 -5.80 -16.85
C SER A 203 -29.19 -4.69 -16.24
N ILE A 204 -28.68 -3.46 -16.30
CA ILE A 204 -29.36 -2.23 -15.89
C ILE A 204 -29.54 -1.37 -17.16
N ASP A 205 -30.78 -1.08 -17.51
CA ASP A 205 -31.11 -0.19 -18.63
C ASP A 205 -30.94 1.28 -18.25
N LYS A 206 -30.58 2.14 -19.22
CA LYS A 206 -30.39 3.59 -19.02
C LYS A 206 -31.57 4.30 -18.33
N SER A 207 -32.79 3.84 -18.56
CA SER A 207 -34.01 4.42 -17.97
C SER A 207 -34.38 3.85 -16.60
N ALA A 208 -33.65 2.84 -16.12
CA ALA A 208 -33.92 2.21 -14.83
C ALA A 208 -33.71 3.21 -13.69
N LYS A 209 -34.62 3.21 -12.71
CA LYS A 209 -34.45 3.92 -11.43
C LYS A 209 -34.01 2.97 -10.32
N THR A 210 -34.39 1.71 -10.44
CA THR A 210 -33.99 0.61 -9.57
C THR A 210 -33.79 -0.63 -10.43
N GLN A 211 -32.98 -1.56 -9.94
CA GLN A 211 -32.81 -2.89 -10.52
C GLN A 211 -32.81 -3.91 -9.38
N ASP A 212 -33.63 -4.95 -9.50
CA ASP A 212 -33.63 -6.05 -8.53
C ASP A 212 -32.67 -7.15 -8.99
N TYR A 213 -31.93 -7.71 -8.03
CA TYR A 213 -31.10 -8.90 -8.20
C TYR A 213 -31.23 -9.78 -6.95
N LYS A 214 -31.90 -10.93 -7.10
CA LYS A 214 -32.27 -11.82 -5.99
C LYS A 214 -33.02 -11.04 -4.90
N ASP A 215 -32.54 -11.06 -3.66
CA ASP A 215 -33.16 -10.38 -2.51
C ASP A 215 -32.63 -8.94 -2.31
N ALA A 216 -31.84 -8.42 -3.25
CA ALA A 216 -31.25 -7.09 -3.19
C ALA A 216 -31.84 -6.16 -4.26
N THR A 217 -32.13 -4.93 -3.85
CA THR A 217 -32.52 -3.84 -4.75
C THR A 217 -31.37 -2.86 -4.89
N ILE A 218 -30.95 -2.62 -6.13
CA ILE A 218 -29.96 -1.62 -6.51
C ILE A 218 -30.69 -0.34 -6.88
N GLU A 219 -30.29 0.80 -6.32
CA GLU A 219 -30.78 2.11 -6.77
C GLU A 219 -29.87 2.67 -7.86
N VAL A 220 -30.49 3.17 -8.93
CA VAL A 220 -29.81 3.83 -10.04
C VAL A 220 -29.96 5.32 -9.86
N GLU A 221 -28.92 5.98 -9.35
CA GLU A 221 -28.92 7.42 -9.14
C GLU A 221 -28.81 8.17 -10.47
N SER A 222 -27.91 7.71 -11.34
CA SER A 222 -27.86 8.19 -12.72
C SER A 222 -27.18 7.22 -13.68
N LEU A 223 -27.64 7.22 -14.93
CA LEU A 223 -27.02 6.59 -16.10
C LEU A 223 -27.03 7.63 -17.22
N LYS A 224 -26.01 8.48 -17.25
CA LYS A 224 -25.95 9.64 -18.14
C LYS A 224 -24.64 9.63 -18.90
N GLU A 225 -24.73 9.88 -20.20
CA GLU A 225 -23.59 9.85 -21.10
C GLU A 225 -22.77 8.57 -20.88
N ASN A 226 -21.50 8.68 -20.54
CA ASN A 226 -20.57 7.58 -20.32
C ASN A 226 -20.40 7.19 -18.83
N MET A 227 -21.25 7.70 -17.92
CA MET A 227 -21.12 7.51 -16.47
C MET A 227 -22.36 6.88 -15.84
N ALA A 228 -22.11 5.97 -14.89
CA ALA A 228 -23.09 5.28 -14.06
C ALA A 228 -22.87 5.61 -12.59
N GLN A 229 -23.95 5.90 -11.87
CA GLN A 229 -23.95 6.10 -10.43
C GLN A 229 -24.99 5.16 -9.80
N LEU A 230 -24.51 4.22 -8.99
CA LEU A 230 -25.29 3.13 -8.43
C LEU A 230 -25.17 3.12 -6.91
N LYS A 231 -26.27 2.81 -6.21
CA LYS A 231 -26.22 2.44 -4.78
C LYS A 231 -26.50 0.95 -4.67
N ILE A 232 -25.45 0.20 -4.34
CA ILE A 232 -25.49 -1.25 -4.26
C ILE A 232 -25.45 -1.64 -2.77
N PRO A 233 -26.38 -2.47 -2.27
CA PRO A 233 -26.29 -3.00 -0.91
C PRO A 233 -24.93 -3.64 -0.65
N MET A 234 -24.32 -3.39 0.51
CA MET A 234 -22.93 -3.81 0.78
C MET A 234 -22.73 -5.32 0.61
N ASP A 235 -23.69 -6.13 1.06
CA ASP A 235 -23.64 -7.60 0.93
C ASP A 235 -23.58 -8.04 -0.54
N LEU A 236 -24.24 -7.32 -1.45
CA LEU A 236 -24.17 -7.57 -2.88
C LEU A 236 -22.88 -7.01 -3.48
N TYR A 237 -22.49 -5.79 -3.10
CA TYR A 237 -21.30 -5.13 -3.62
C TYR A 237 -20.02 -5.94 -3.34
N ALA A 238 -19.93 -6.60 -2.18
CA ALA A 238 -18.83 -7.49 -1.82
C ALA A 238 -18.66 -8.71 -2.75
N GLU A 239 -19.67 -9.02 -3.56
CA GLU A 239 -19.64 -10.07 -4.58
C GLU A 239 -19.56 -9.52 -6.01
N VAL A 240 -19.59 -8.19 -6.22
CA VAL A 240 -19.45 -7.60 -7.56
C VAL A 240 -17.99 -7.70 -8.02
N ILE A 241 -17.79 -8.30 -9.19
CA ILE A 241 -16.46 -8.61 -9.75
C ILE A 241 -16.13 -7.83 -11.02
N GLY A 242 -17.09 -7.09 -11.58
CA GLY A 242 -16.85 -6.28 -12.76
C GLY A 242 -18.08 -5.60 -13.32
N TYR A 243 -17.83 -4.70 -14.28
CA TYR A 243 -18.84 -3.97 -15.02
C TYR A 243 -18.46 -3.94 -16.50
N GLN A 244 -19.44 -4.16 -17.37
CA GLN A 244 -19.35 -3.83 -18.80
C GLN A 244 -20.56 -3.02 -19.21
N ALA A 245 -20.44 -2.21 -20.25
CA ALA A 245 -21.57 -1.46 -20.79
C ALA A 245 -21.74 -1.72 -22.29
N TYR A 246 -22.94 -1.46 -22.79
CA TYR A 246 -23.20 -1.37 -24.22
C TYR A 246 -23.47 0.07 -24.59
N ASN A 247 -22.89 0.54 -25.69
CA ASN A 247 -23.19 1.86 -26.21
C ASN A 247 -24.47 1.86 -27.07
N ASN A 248 -24.84 3.03 -27.62
CA ASN A 248 -26.02 3.17 -28.47
C ASN A 248 -25.96 2.34 -29.77
N GLN A 249 -24.77 1.90 -30.17
CA GLN A 249 -24.54 1.01 -31.32
C GLN A 249 -24.50 -0.48 -30.93
N ASN A 250 -24.79 -0.80 -29.66
CA ASN A 250 -24.65 -2.13 -29.06
C ASN A 250 -23.22 -2.67 -29.06
N LEU A 251 -22.21 -1.79 -29.05
CA LEU A 251 -20.82 -2.19 -28.86
C LEU A 251 -20.52 -2.32 -27.37
N ARG A 252 -19.92 -3.44 -26.97
CA ARG A 252 -19.53 -3.71 -25.59
C ARG A 252 -18.29 -2.91 -25.21
N MET A 253 -18.24 -2.45 -23.97
CA MET A 253 -17.17 -1.61 -23.42
C MET A 253 -16.79 -2.08 -22.02
N ASN A 254 -15.49 -2.06 -21.71
CA ASN A 254 -15.01 -2.18 -20.34
C ASN A 254 -15.07 -0.81 -19.65
N SER A 255 -15.18 -0.81 -18.32
CA SER A 255 -14.97 0.42 -17.56
C SER A 255 -13.52 0.91 -17.68
N ASN A 256 -13.33 2.22 -17.76
CA ASN A 256 -12.00 2.85 -17.78
C ASN A 256 -11.67 3.55 -16.45
N ALA A 257 -12.68 3.88 -15.65
CA ALA A 257 -12.51 4.36 -14.29
C ALA A 257 -13.63 3.84 -13.39
N LEU A 258 -13.30 3.62 -12.11
CA LEU A 258 -14.23 3.17 -11.08
C LEU A 258 -13.87 3.84 -9.76
N SER A 259 -14.89 4.36 -9.07
CA SER A 259 -14.79 4.79 -7.68
C SER A 259 -15.94 4.19 -6.90
N ALA A 260 -15.67 3.83 -5.66
CA ALA A 260 -16.69 3.31 -4.77
C ALA A 260 -16.47 3.87 -3.37
N THR A 261 -17.48 4.53 -2.81
CA THR A 261 -17.44 5.05 -1.44
C THR A 261 -18.52 4.44 -0.56
N PRO A 262 -18.22 4.10 0.70
CA PRO A 262 -19.21 3.58 1.62
C PRO A 262 -20.21 4.67 1.99
N MET A 263 -21.51 4.33 1.93
CA MET A 263 -22.57 5.13 2.51
C MET A 263 -22.88 4.58 3.90
N LEU A 264 -22.71 5.45 4.89
CA LEU A 264 -23.01 5.15 6.28
C LEU A 264 -24.51 5.34 6.51
N GLY A 265 -25.12 4.40 7.21
CA GLY A 265 -26.48 4.52 7.70
C GLY A 265 -26.61 3.84 9.05
N ILE A 266 -27.79 3.94 9.68
CA ILE A 266 -28.04 3.15 10.89
C ILE A 266 -27.99 1.66 10.56
N ASP A 267 -27.21 0.92 11.35
CA ASP A 267 -27.03 -0.52 11.18
C ASP A 267 -28.39 -1.22 11.18
N LYS A 268 -28.60 -2.09 10.19
CA LYS A 268 -29.86 -2.82 10.02
C LYS A 268 -30.32 -3.50 11.31
N LYS A 269 -29.41 -4.13 12.07
CA LYS A 269 -29.73 -4.81 13.33
C LYS A 269 -30.20 -3.83 14.41
N VAL A 270 -29.64 -2.63 14.45
CA VAL A 270 -30.09 -1.56 15.36
C VAL A 270 -31.48 -1.10 14.98
N SER A 271 -31.71 -0.86 13.68
CA SER A 271 -33.02 -0.44 13.17
C SER A 271 -34.12 -1.48 13.44
N GLU A 272 -33.81 -2.77 13.26
CA GLU A 272 -34.71 -3.90 13.54
C GLU A 272 -34.98 -4.01 15.05
N SER A 273 -33.94 -3.91 15.87
CA SER A 273 -34.07 -3.96 17.34
C SER A 273 -34.95 -2.82 17.89
N LEU A 274 -34.88 -1.62 17.31
CA LEU A 274 -35.77 -0.50 17.68
C LEU A 274 -37.22 -0.78 17.31
N LYS A 275 -37.48 -1.37 16.13
CA LYS A 275 -38.83 -1.74 15.68
C LYS A 275 -39.42 -2.87 16.53
N GLU A 276 -38.65 -3.90 16.83
CA GLU A 276 -39.07 -4.98 17.73
C GLU A 276 -39.45 -4.46 19.12
N LEU A 277 -38.67 -3.52 19.66
CA LEU A 277 -38.97 -2.91 20.96
C LEU A 277 -40.26 -2.09 20.93
N LEU A 278 -40.48 -1.35 19.84
CA LEU A 278 -41.71 -0.60 19.59
C LEU A 278 -42.93 -1.53 19.54
N ASP A 279 -42.81 -2.68 18.86
CA ASP A 279 -43.87 -3.68 18.76
C ASP A 279 -44.21 -4.28 20.14
N ILE A 280 -43.20 -4.60 20.96
CA ILE A 280 -43.42 -5.06 22.34
C ILE A 280 -44.19 -4.00 23.14
N PHE A 281 -43.82 -2.72 23.05
CA PHE A 281 -44.53 -1.65 23.75
C PHE A 281 -45.98 -1.51 23.27
N ALA A 282 -46.21 -1.61 21.96
CA ALA A 282 -47.55 -1.58 21.38
C ALA A 282 -48.41 -2.75 21.88
N GLU A 283 -47.85 -3.95 22.00
CA GLU A 283 -48.56 -5.11 22.55
C GLU A 283 -48.94 -4.94 24.03
N VAL A 284 -48.09 -4.30 24.84
CA VAL A 284 -48.37 -4.02 26.27
C VAL A 284 -49.45 -2.93 26.40
N LEU A 285 -49.38 -1.89 25.57
CA LEU A 285 -50.33 -0.78 25.60
C LEU A 285 -51.76 -1.20 25.20
N LYS A 286 -51.89 -2.20 24.32
CA LYS A 286 -53.17 -2.80 23.91
C LYS A 286 -53.74 -3.79 24.93
N GLU A 287 -52.95 -4.23 25.90
CA GLU A 287 -53.38 -5.22 26.89
C GLU A 287 -54.17 -4.55 28.02
N ASN A 288 -55.24 -5.19 28.48
CA ASN A 288 -56.08 -4.66 29.55
C ASN A 288 -55.75 -5.29 30.91
N GLU A 289 -55.24 -6.52 30.92
CA GLU A 289 -54.87 -7.22 32.15
C GLU A 289 -53.42 -6.94 32.55
N GLU A 290 -53.20 -6.48 33.79
CA GLU A 290 -51.86 -6.13 34.30
C GLU A 290 -50.87 -7.29 34.18
N LYS A 291 -51.30 -8.51 34.53
CA LYS A 291 -50.45 -9.70 34.50
C LYS A 291 -49.95 -9.99 33.09
N ASN A 292 -50.86 -10.14 32.12
CA ASN A 292 -50.53 -10.42 30.72
C ASN A 292 -49.69 -9.28 30.12
N GLY A 293 -50.00 -8.03 30.48
CA GLY A 293 -49.24 -6.86 30.03
C GLY A 293 -47.80 -6.89 30.53
N LYS A 294 -47.58 -7.23 31.80
CA LYS A 294 -46.23 -7.34 32.37
C LYS A 294 -45.46 -8.55 31.84
N GLU A 295 -46.12 -9.67 31.54
CA GLU A 295 -45.49 -10.85 30.93
C GLU A 295 -44.93 -10.55 29.52
N LYS A 296 -45.61 -9.72 28.72
CA LYS A 296 -45.11 -9.32 27.39
C LYS A 296 -43.75 -8.60 27.44
N LEU A 297 -43.40 -7.94 28.55
CA LEU A 297 -42.09 -7.31 28.73
C LEU A 297 -40.94 -8.33 28.77
N ASP A 298 -41.20 -9.61 29.03
CA ASP A 298 -40.17 -10.66 29.02
C ASP A 298 -39.67 -10.99 27.60
N LYS A 299 -40.34 -10.46 26.57
CA LYS A 299 -39.85 -10.48 25.19
C LYS A 299 -38.67 -9.53 24.97
N ILE A 300 -38.46 -8.55 25.85
CA ILE A 300 -37.34 -7.60 25.71
C ILE A 300 -36.00 -8.32 25.85
N ARG A 301 -35.06 -7.96 24.98
CA ARG A 301 -33.70 -8.49 24.85
C ARG A 301 -32.67 -7.37 24.96
N GLN A 302 -31.41 -7.74 25.20
CA GLN A 302 -30.32 -6.80 25.44
C GLN A 302 -30.04 -5.89 24.24
N ASN A 303 -30.00 -6.45 23.02
CA ASN A 303 -29.81 -5.70 21.78
C ASN A 303 -30.84 -4.57 21.60
N GLN A 304 -32.08 -4.75 22.04
CA GLN A 304 -33.14 -3.75 21.95
C GLN A 304 -32.91 -2.60 22.94
N VAL A 305 -32.45 -2.92 24.15
CA VAL A 305 -32.07 -1.91 25.16
C VAL A 305 -30.84 -1.14 24.69
N ASP A 306 -29.79 -1.85 24.24
CA ASP A 306 -28.56 -1.24 23.71
C ASP A 306 -28.85 -0.35 22.50
N ALA A 307 -29.69 -0.80 21.57
CA ALA A 307 -30.09 -0.02 20.40
C ALA A 307 -30.78 1.29 20.82
N LYS A 308 -31.72 1.23 21.76
CA LYS A 308 -32.41 2.42 22.29
C LYS A 308 -31.42 3.39 22.96
N GLU A 309 -30.56 2.90 23.84
CA GLU A 309 -29.60 3.72 24.58
C GLU A 309 -28.56 4.36 23.66
N ASN A 310 -27.90 3.55 22.81
CA ASN A 310 -26.87 4.04 21.91
C ASN A 310 -27.44 5.00 20.86
N MET A 311 -28.66 4.76 20.36
CA MET A 311 -29.29 5.67 19.39
C MET A 311 -29.75 6.98 20.04
N THR A 312 -30.13 6.96 21.33
CA THR A 312 -30.42 8.18 22.10
C THR A 312 -29.16 9.02 22.31
N GLU A 313 -28.04 8.37 22.66
CA GLU A 313 -26.73 9.02 22.77
C GLU A 313 -26.33 9.67 21.43
N PHE A 314 -26.46 8.93 20.34
CA PHE A 314 -26.11 9.41 19.00
C PHE A 314 -27.02 10.54 18.50
N ASP A 315 -28.34 10.45 18.67
CA ASP A 315 -29.30 11.51 18.31
C ASP A 315 -29.03 12.80 19.09
N ALA A 316 -28.71 12.70 20.38
CA ALA A 316 -28.34 13.85 21.19
C ALA A 316 -27.03 14.50 20.70
N TYR A 317 -26.04 13.67 20.33
CA TYR A 317 -24.78 14.13 19.77
C TYR A 317 -24.98 14.88 18.44
N LEU A 318 -25.72 14.30 17.48
CA LEU A 318 -26.01 14.96 16.20
C LEU A 318 -26.74 16.29 16.40
N ASN A 319 -27.75 16.32 17.28
CA ASN A 319 -28.49 17.55 17.58
C ASN A 319 -27.61 18.65 18.17
N LYS A 320 -26.54 18.29 18.89
CA LYS A 320 -25.55 19.24 19.39
C LYS A 320 -24.60 19.69 18.27
N LEU A 321 -24.07 18.76 17.49
CA LEU A 321 -23.13 19.04 16.39
C LEU A 321 -23.76 19.97 15.33
N PHE A 322 -24.99 19.69 14.89
CA PHE A 322 -25.67 20.51 13.88
C PHE A 322 -26.14 21.88 14.37
N LYS A 323 -26.00 22.20 15.66
CA LYS A 323 -26.19 23.55 16.20
C LYS A 323 -24.89 24.36 16.28
N ASP A 324 -23.75 23.70 16.06
CA ASP A 324 -22.41 24.28 16.17
C ASP A 324 -21.82 24.51 14.77
N GLU A 325 -22.26 25.60 14.12
CA GLU A 325 -21.84 25.93 12.75
C GLU A 325 -20.34 26.21 12.64
N GLU A 326 -19.71 26.73 13.69
CA GLU A 326 -18.27 27.00 13.71
C GLU A 326 -17.47 25.69 13.68
N LYS A 327 -17.85 24.73 14.53
CA LYS A 327 -17.21 23.40 14.54
C LYS A 327 -17.38 22.69 13.19
N ILE A 328 -18.55 22.79 12.55
CA ILE A 328 -18.77 22.18 11.23
C ILE A 328 -17.85 22.80 10.17
N LYS A 329 -17.71 24.13 10.16
CA LYS A 329 -16.81 24.84 9.23
C LYS A 329 -15.34 24.47 9.47
N GLU A 330 -14.94 24.33 10.72
CA GLU A 330 -13.57 23.92 11.08
C GLU A 330 -13.24 22.51 10.62
N LEU A 331 -14.18 21.56 10.78
CA LEU A 331 -13.98 20.16 10.42
C LEU A 331 -13.83 19.92 8.91
N GLY A 332 -14.51 20.72 8.07
CA GLY A 332 -14.65 20.44 6.64
C GLY A 332 -15.33 19.09 6.36
N ASP A 333 -15.44 18.71 5.09
CA ASP A 333 -16.23 17.52 4.69
C ASP A 333 -15.69 16.20 5.26
N MET A 334 -14.38 15.97 5.12
CA MET A 334 -13.70 14.76 5.61
C MET A 334 -13.67 14.70 7.14
N GLY A 335 -13.45 15.82 7.83
CA GLY A 335 -13.46 15.87 9.28
C GLY A 335 -14.85 15.63 9.84
N LEU A 336 -15.88 16.24 9.23
CA LEU A 336 -17.28 16.06 9.63
C LEU A 336 -17.72 14.60 9.46
N TYR A 337 -17.36 14.00 8.33
CA TYR A 337 -17.69 12.60 8.05
C TYR A 337 -17.08 11.65 9.09
N ASN A 338 -15.79 11.83 9.43
CA ASN A 338 -15.12 11.04 10.44
C ASN A 338 -15.66 11.29 11.85
N GLU A 339 -16.00 12.53 12.20
CA GLU A 339 -16.56 12.90 13.51
C GLU A 339 -17.90 12.20 13.75
N ILE A 340 -18.81 12.25 12.77
CA ILE A 340 -20.11 11.59 12.84
C ILE A 340 -19.94 10.07 12.91
N ALA A 341 -19.07 9.49 12.07
CA ALA A 341 -18.84 8.06 12.04
C ALA A 341 -18.27 7.54 13.38
N ASN A 342 -17.37 8.30 14.00
CA ASN A 342 -16.83 7.99 15.33
C ASN A 342 -17.89 8.05 16.43
N ALA A 343 -18.68 9.13 16.46
CA ALA A 343 -19.75 9.29 17.44
C ALA A 343 -20.83 8.21 17.28
N GLY A 344 -21.11 7.82 16.04
CA GLY A 344 -22.11 6.82 15.68
C GLY A 344 -21.61 5.37 15.66
N LYS A 345 -20.36 5.06 16.00
CA LYS A 345 -19.76 3.72 15.79
C LYS A 345 -20.50 2.52 16.41
N LYS A 346 -21.40 2.77 17.38
CA LYS A 346 -22.25 1.73 18.00
C LYS A 346 -23.58 1.51 17.26
N VAL A 347 -23.98 2.45 16.39
CA VAL A 347 -25.30 2.47 15.74
C VAL A 347 -25.24 2.65 14.23
N ILE A 348 -24.14 3.17 13.69
CA ILE A 348 -23.88 3.34 12.26
C ILE A 348 -23.10 2.13 11.74
N GLY A 349 -23.48 1.65 10.58
CA GLY A 349 -22.70 0.71 9.78
C GLY A 349 -22.69 1.12 8.31
N VAL A 350 -21.86 0.47 7.51
CA VAL A 350 -21.92 0.63 6.05
C VAL A 350 -23.12 -0.16 5.53
N GLN A 351 -24.08 0.51 4.89
CA GLN A 351 -25.31 -0.13 4.39
C GLN A 351 -25.25 -0.35 2.89
N THR A 352 -24.77 0.66 2.17
CA THR A 352 -24.69 0.66 0.71
C THR A 352 -23.32 1.15 0.28
N GLN A 353 -22.87 0.67 -0.86
CA GLN A 353 -21.75 1.23 -1.58
C GLN A 353 -22.29 2.18 -2.65
N PHE A 354 -21.83 3.42 -2.65
CA PHE A 354 -22.05 4.34 -3.75
C PHE A 354 -20.96 4.14 -4.79
N VAL A 355 -21.33 3.65 -5.97
CA VAL A 355 -20.41 3.26 -7.03
C VAL A 355 -20.56 4.22 -8.21
N ILE A 356 -19.44 4.80 -8.63
CA ILE A 356 -19.30 5.55 -9.88
C ILE A 356 -18.50 4.69 -10.84
N VAL A 357 -19.07 4.37 -12.00
CA VAL A 357 -18.39 3.64 -13.07
C VAL A 357 -18.41 4.48 -14.33
N GLU A 358 -17.25 4.67 -14.93
CA GLU A 358 -17.10 5.37 -16.20
C GLU A 358 -16.71 4.41 -17.31
N PHE A 359 -17.22 4.69 -18.51
CA PHE A 359 -16.95 3.98 -19.74
C PHE A 359 -16.38 4.94 -20.80
N PRO A 360 -15.74 4.42 -21.86
CA PRO A 360 -15.20 5.26 -22.92
C PRO A 360 -16.27 6.03 -23.71
N ASP A 361 -17.47 5.46 -23.95
CA ASP A 361 -18.54 6.05 -24.77
C ASP A 361 -19.90 6.01 -24.03
N ASP A 362 -20.92 6.62 -24.63
CA ASP A 362 -22.26 6.74 -24.05
C ASP A 362 -22.89 5.37 -23.75
N ILE A 363 -23.40 5.24 -22.52
CA ILE A 363 -24.06 4.05 -22.01
C ILE A 363 -25.51 3.99 -22.52
N LYS A 364 -25.87 2.83 -23.06
CA LYS A 364 -27.24 2.38 -23.31
C LYS A 364 -27.73 1.43 -22.21
N SER A 365 -26.87 0.51 -21.77
CA SER A 365 -27.12 -0.40 -20.65
C SER A 365 -25.80 -0.86 -20.02
N ILE A 366 -25.87 -1.36 -18.79
CA ILE A 366 -24.72 -1.88 -18.03
C ILE A 366 -24.99 -3.31 -17.61
N ASP A 367 -24.02 -4.18 -17.83
CA ASP A 367 -23.95 -5.49 -17.21
C ASP A 367 -23.10 -5.40 -15.94
N VAL A 368 -23.67 -5.83 -14.82
CA VAL A 368 -22.98 -6.01 -13.54
C VAL A 368 -22.71 -7.50 -13.34
N PHE A 369 -21.45 -7.85 -13.11
CA PHE A 369 -21.03 -9.23 -12.91
C PHE A 369 -20.88 -9.51 -11.41
N VAL A 370 -21.55 -10.55 -10.93
CA VAL A 370 -21.62 -10.91 -9.52
C VAL A 370 -21.12 -12.33 -9.34
N ALA A 371 -20.14 -12.54 -8.45
CA ALA A 371 -19.65 -13.86 -8.08
C ALA A 371 -20.78 -14.70 -7.48
N THR A 372 -20.92 -15.93 -7.95
CA THR A 372 -21.86 -16.92 -7.38
C THR A 372 -21.14 -18.04 -6.67
N LYS A 373 -19.89 -18.30 -7.04
CA LYS A 373 -18.97 -19.17 -6.32
C LYS A 373 -17.62 -18.49 -6.21
N SER A 374 -17.01 -18.68 -5.05
CA SER A 374 -15.65 -18.19 -4.78
C SER A 374 -14.86 -19.28 -4.08
N VAL A 375 -13.55 -19.27 -4.31
CA VAL A 375 -12.58 -20.03 -3.52
C VAL A 375 -11.90 -19.07 -2.57
N SER A 376 -11.66 -19.53 -1.34
CA SER A 376 -10.88 -18.80 -0.35
C SER A 376 -9.61 -19.57 -0.05
N LEU A 377 -8.48 -18.91 -0.26
CA LEU A 377 -7.17 -19.40 0.11
C LEU A 377 -6.75 -18.75 1.42
N GLN A 378 -5.98 -19.48 2.23
CA GLN A 378 -5.41 -18.99 3.46
C GLN A 378 -3.94 -19.38 3.55
N ASN A 379 -3.13 -18.45 4.04
CA ASN A 379 -1.71 -18.65 4.29
C ASN A 379 -1.34 -18.05 5.65
N LYS A 380 -0.50 -18.73 6.42
CA LYS A 380 0.01 -18.22 7.68
C LYS A 380 1.46 -17.81 7.48
N ALA A 381 1.75 -16.54 7.72
CA ALA A 381 3.08 -15.99 7.52
C ALA A 381 3.55 -15.20 8.74
N MET A 382 4.87 -15.22 8.94
CA MET A 382 5.56 -14.23 9.77
C MET A 382 5.99 -13.09 8.87
N VAL A 383 5.14 -12.07 8.77
CA VAL A 383 5.38 -10.88 7.94
C VAL A 383 6.42 -10.02 8.67
N LYS A 384 7.49 -9.64 7.98
CA LYS A 384 8.57 -8.84 8.56
C LYS A 384 8.37 -7.36 8.28
N TYR A 385 8.88 -6.53 9.17
CA TYR A 385 8.99 -5.10 8.91
C TYR A 385 9.84 -4.87 7.66
N GLY A 386 9.34 -4.06 6.74
CA GLY A 386 10.06 -3.61 5.56
C GLY A 386 9.59 -2.21 5.19
N ASN A 387 10.53 -1.28 5.05
CA ASN A 387 10.26 0.07 4.57
C ASN A 387 10.65 0.11 3.08
N HIS A 388 9.69 0.26 2.18
CA HIS A 388 9.94 0.17 0.74
C HIS A 388 10.22 1.51 0.07
N TYR A 389 10.00 2.63 0.75
CA TYR A 389 10.19 3.96 0.17
C TYR A 389 11.61 4.52 0.27
N LEU A 390 12.55 3.87 0.96
CA LEU A 390 13.81 4.51 1.30
C LEU A 390 15.03 3.63 1.02
N ASN A 391 15.93 4.16 0.19
CA ASN A 391 17.29 3.67 -0.05
C ASN A 391 17.96 3.27 1.29
N PRO A 392 18.66 2.12 1.39
CA PRO A 392 19.33 1.65 2.62
C PRO A 392 20.21 2.68 3.33
N LYS A 393 20.66 3.74 2.62
CA LYS A 393 21.38 4.87 3.19
C LYS A 393 20.63 5.63 4.29
N TYR A 394 19.32 5.48 4.41
CA TYR A 394 18.48 6.29 5.29
C TYR A 394 18.24 5.72 6.69
N PHE A 395 18.53 4.43 6.94
CA PHE A 395 18.04 3.77 8.15
C PHE A 395 19.07 2.80 8.77
N ASP A 396 19.41 3.02 10.03
CA ASP A 396 20.12 2.03 10.83
C ASP A 396 19.10 1.00 11.34
N GLU A 397 19.11 -0.22 10.80
CA GLU A 397 18.16 -1.24 11.22
C GLU A 397 18.32 -1.64 12.69
N ALA A 398 19.54 -1.58 13.24
CA ALA A 398 19.82 -1.97 14.61
C ALA A 398 19.38 -0.87 15.60
N LYS A 399 19.69 0.39 15.28
CA LYS A 399 19.43 1.58 16.12
C LYS A 399 18.75 2.71 15.32
N PRO A 400 17.51 2.47 14.86
CA PRO A 400 16.77 3.46 14.09
C PRO A 400 16.38 4.66 14.95
N ASN A 401 16.48 5.83 14.36
CA ASN A 401 15.74 7.01 14.82
C ASN A 401 14.52 7.18 13.92
N ILE A 402 13.35 7.32 14.52
CA ILE A 402 12.06 7.17 13.86
C ILE A 402 11.30 8.48 14.01
N VAL A 403 10.91 9.07 12.89
CA VAL A 403 9.99 10.21 12.88
C VAL A 403 8.60 9.72 13.24
N PHE A 404 7.97 10.38 14.21
CA PHE A 404 6.58 10.15 14.59
C PHE A 404 5.83 11.48 14.64
N TYR A 405 4.50 11.44 14.55
CA TYR A 405 3.67 12.62 14.72
C TYR A 405 2.71 12.49 15.90
N SER A 406 2.30 13.65 16.44
CA SER A 406 1.45 13.75 17.61
C SER A 406 0.15 14.49 17.33
N LYS A 407 -1.00 13.82 17.51
CA LYS A 407 -2.32 14.46 17.33
C LYS A 407 -2.65 15.45 18.43
N GLU A 408 -2.21 15.18 19.66
CA GLU A 408 -2.47 16.06 20.81
C GLU A 408 -1.81 17.44 20.64
N ASN A 409 -0.73 17.50 19.87
CA ASN A 409 0.01 18.73 19.61
C ASN A 409 -0.32 19.39 18.27
N GLY A 410 -1.47 19.08 17.66
CA GLY A 410 -1.83 19.65 16.34
C GLY A 410 -1.01 19.08 15.19
N ARG A 411 -0.69 17.77 15.25
CA ARG A 411 0.08 17.02 14.24
C ARG A 411 1.54 17.47 14.10
N LYS A 412 2.18 17.85 15.20
CA LYS A 412 3.62 18.15 15.22
C LYS A 412 4.43 16.85 15.18
N PHE A 413 5.66 16.95 14.67
CA PHE A 413 6.58 15.84 14.50
C PHE A 413 7.69 15.83 15.54
N GLY A 414 8.02 14.62 16.01
CA GLY A 414 9.09 14.31 16.94
C GLY A 414 9.95 13.14 16.45
N ILE A 415 10.92 12.72 17.28
CA ILE A 415 11.81 11.59 16.97
C ILE A 415 11.84 10.64 18.16
N SER A 416 11.64 9.34 17.90
CA SER A 416 11.78 8.26 18.88
C SER A 416 12.87 7.27 18.47
N ASN A 417 13.29 6.42 19.42
CA ASN A 417 14.16 5.29 19.11
C ASN A 417 13.34 4.02 18.84
N ARG A 418 14.04 2.91 18.54
CA ARG A 418 13.43 1.59 18.34
C ARG A 418 12.51 1.12 19.48
N ASP A 419 12.86 1.47 20.72
CA ASP A 419 12.12 1.10 21.94
C ASP A 419 10.87 1.99 22.15
N GLY A 420 10.63 2.95 21.25
CA GLY A 420 9.54 3.91 21.35
C GLY A 420 9.79 5.02 22.37
N GLU A 421 11.02 5.17 22.85
CA GLU A 421 11.38 6.27 23.74
C GLU A 421 11.55 7.55 22.92
N THR A 422 10.88 8.62 23.35
CA THR A 422 11.03 9.94 22.73
C THR A 422 12.45 10.48 22.96
N ILE A 423 13.13 10.75 21.85
CA ILE A 423 14.42 11.44 21.80
C ILE A 423 14.16 12.94 21.67
N ILE A 424 13.29 13.34 20.74
CA ILE A 424 12.89 14.72 20.50
C ILE A 424 11.37 14.82 20.59
N GLU A 425 10.89 15.67 21.49
CA GLU A 425 9.46 15.93 21.65
C GLU A 425 8.82 16.49 20.37
N PRO A 426 7.53 16.19 20.11
CA PRO A 426 6.80 16.72 18.97
C PRO A 426 6.73 18.24 18.98
N LYS A 427 7.41 18.89 18.04
CA LYS A 427 7.44 20.36 17.95
C LYS A 427 7.62 20.95 16.55
N PHE A 428 7.99 20.11 15.58
CA PHE A 428 8.20 20.53 14.19
C PHE A 428 6.88 20.46 13.43
N ASP A 429 6.61 21.44 12.55
CA ASP A 429 5.47 21.38 11.64
C ASP A 429 5.68 20.34 10.55
N GLU A 430 6.92 20.23 10.07
CA GLU A 430 7.34 19.20 9.14
C GLU A 430 8.71 18.65 9.57
N LEU A 431 8.90 17.34 9.44
CA LEU A 431 10.17 16.71 9.73
C LEU A 431 10.43 15.56 8.77
N ARG A 432 11.41 15.75 7.89
CA ARG A 432 11.82 14.76 6.89
C ARG A 432 13.16 14.16 7.27
N GLN A 433 13.22 12.85 7.39
CA GLN A 433 14.47 12.12 7.62
C GLN A 433 15.29 12.04 6.32
N VAL A 434 16.55 12.44 6.36
CA VAL A 434 17.50 12.36 5.23
C VAL A 434 18.70 11.45 5.51
N ALA A 435 18.85 11.00 6.76
CA ALA A 435 19.69 9.88 7.20
C ALA A 435 19.24 9.43 8.60
N ASN A 436 19.85 8.37 9.14
CA ASN A 436 19.52 7.95 10.50
C ASN A 436 19.70 9.08 11.55
N GLU A 437 20.68 9.97 11.37
CA GLU A 437 20.97 11.07 12.30
C GLU A 437 20.76 12.47 11.69
N TYR A 438 20.23 12.57 10.47
CA TYR A 438 20.07 13.85 9.77
C TYR A 438 18.64 14.04 9.31
N PHE A 439 18.10 15.24 9.57
CA PHE A 439 16.71 15.58 9.31
C PHE A 439 16.61 16.98 8.72
N VAL A 440 15.62 17.20 7.87
CA VAL A 440 15.21 18.52 7.42
C VAL A 440 13.89 18.86 8.11
N GLY A 441 13.88 19.90 8.93
CA GLY A 441 12.67 20.42 9.58
C GLY A 441 12.56 21.90 9.32
N ASP A 442 11.37 22.38 8.96
CA ASP A 442 11.12 23.79 8.66
C ASP A 442 12.19 24.38 7.70
N GLU A 443 12.46 23.65 6.61
CA GLU A 443 13.45 23.94 5.56
C GLU A 443 14.93 23.99 6.00
N LYS A 444 15.26 23.61 7.24
CA LYS A 444 16.63 23.63 7.77
C LYS A 444 17.17 22.23 8.00
N LEU A 445 18.45 22.04 7.71
CA LEU A 445 19.17 20.80 8.04
C LEU A 445 19.53 20.76 9.53
N TYR A 446 19.29 19.61 10.15
CA TYR A 446 19.64 19.31 11.53
C TYR A 446 20.41 18.01 11.64
N TRP A 447 21.33 17.97 12.59
CA TRP A 447 21.92 16.76 13.13
C TRP A 447 21.24 16.38 14.45
N LEU A 448 20.86 15.11 14.58
CA LEU A 448 20.33 14.56 15.82
C LEU A 448 21.48 14.14 16.74
N ASN A 449 21.71 14.93 17.79
CA ASN A 449 22.53 14.50 18.91
C ASN A 449 21.68 13.63 19.84
N VAL A 450 21.72 12.31 19.62
CA VAL A 450 20.95 11.33 20.39
C VAL A 450 21.29 11.38 21.88
N ALA A 451 22.57 11.44 22.24
CA ALA A 451 23.02 11.46 23.63
C ALA A 451 22.56 12.74 24.36
N GLY A 452 22.57 13.87 23.67
CA GLY A 452 22.10 15.15 24.18
C GLY A 452 20.61 15.41 23.99
N LYS A 453 19.85 14.45 23.42
CA LYS A 453 18.42 14.56 23.08
C LYS A 453 18.07 15.90 22.41
N LYS A 454 18.86 16.32 21.43
CA LYS A 454 18.69 17.62 20.77
C LYS A 454 18.93 17.59 19.27
N MET A 455 18.17 18.42 18.56
CA MET A 455 18.38 18.75 17.16
C MET A 455 19.35 19.93 17.08
N VAL A 456 20.53 19.71 16.51
CA VAL A 456 21.54 20.74 16.31
C VAL A 456 21.40 21.29 14.89
N PRO A 457 21.04 22.57 14.70
CA PRO A 457 20.91 23.15 13.38
C PRO A 457 22.28 23.24 12.69
N LEU A 458 22.30 22.97 11.38
CA LEU A 458 23.47 23.07 10.53
C LEU A 458 23.25 24.12 9.42
N PRO A 459 23.04 25.40 9.76
CA PRO A 459 22.66 26.44 8.79
C PRO A 459 23.74 26.74 7.75
N GLN A 460 24.98 26.28 7.99
CA GLN A 460 26.09 26.43 7.06
C GLN A 460 26.03 25.48 5.87
N PHE A 461 25.13 24.50 5.88
CA PHE A 461 24.94 23.50 4.83
C PHE A 461 23.54 23.58 4.24
N VAL A 462 23.45 23.34 2.95
CA VAL A 462 22.19 23.24 2.21
C VAL A 462 21.57 21.86 2.44
N SER A 463 22.38 20.80 2.34
CA SER A 463 21.90 19.43 2.41
C SER A 463 22.94 18.46 2.99
N TYR A 464 22.46 17.31 3.45
CA TYR A 464 23.27 16.12 3.71
C TYR A 464 23.17 15.19 2.50
N VAL A 465 24.31 14.66 2.05
CA VAL A 465 24.38 13.76 0.88
C VAL A 465 24.52 12.30 1.31
N GLN A 466 25.56 11.98 2.09
CA GLN A 466 25.87 10.63 2.55
C GLN A 466 26.94 10.62 3.65
N THR A 467 27.10 9.49 4.34
CA THR A 467 28.20 9.23 5.27
C THR A 467 29.17 8.24 4.62
N LEU A 468 30.42 8.66 4.42
CA LEU A 468 31.44 7.82 3.78
C LEU A 468 32.01 6.80 4.77
N LYS A 469 32.23 7.21 6.01
CA LYS A 469 32.55 6.33 7.15
C LYS A 469 32.20 7.06 8.46
N PRO A 470 32.14 6.38 9.63
CA PRO A 470 31.72 7.02 10.87
C PRO A 470 32.44 8.35 11.13
N GLY A 471 31.66 9.42 11.27
CA GLY A 471 32.16 10.79 11.49
C GLY A 471 32.62 11.55 10.25
N TYR A 472 32.59 10.96 9.05
CA TYR A 472 32.99 11.62 7.80
C TYR A 472 31.80 11.71 6.86
N ASP A 473 31.16 12.87 6.90
CA ASP A 473 29.91 13.14 6.21
C ASP A 473 30.12 14.06 5.02
N VAL A 474 29.37 13.83 3.96
CA VAL A 474 29.31 14.68 2.77
C VAL A 474 28.14 15.63 2.93
N PHE A 475 28.44 16.93 2.89
CA PHE A 475 27.44 17.99 2.91
C PHE A 475 27.54 18.82 1.64
N GLU A 476 26.42 19.42 1.25
CA GLU A 476 26.39 20.49 0.25
C GLU A 476 26.38 21.85 0.90
N LYS A 477 27.08 22.79 0.26
CA LYS A 477 27.13 24.20 0.64
C LYS A 477 27.14 25.05 -0.62
N THR A 478 26.41 26.15 -0.61
CA THR A 478 26.47 27.15 -1.68
C THR A 478 27.83 27.84 -1.67
N VAL A 479 28.55 27.74 -2.79
CA VAL A 479 29.84 28.39 -3.04
C VAL A 479 29.71 29.21 -4.33
N GLY A 480 29.62 30.53 -4.17
CA GLY A 480 29.25 31.42 -5.27
C GLY A 480 27.79 31.23 -5.65
N ASN A 481 27.53 30.83 -6.91
CA ASN A 481 26.17 30.59 -7.44
C ASN A 481 25.84 29.09 -7.60
N GLU A 482 26.71 28.20 -7.11
CA GLU A 482 26.54 26.76 -7.25
C GLU A 482 26.63 26.08 -5.89
N ASP A 483 25.85 25.02 -5.72
CA ASP A 483 26.00 24.12 -4.58
C ASP A 483 27.16 23.15 -4.84
N LYS A 484 28.07 23.07 -3.87
CA LYS A 484 29.23 22.19 -3.89
C LYS A 484 29.20 21.25 -2.71
N SER A 485 29.59 20.02 -2.96
CA SER A 485 29.82 19.00 -1.96
C SER A 485 31.24 19.09 -1.39
N GLY A 486 31.37 18.84 -0.10
CA GLY A 486 32.64 18.65 0.61
C GLY A 486 32.52 17.57 1.68
N VAL A 487 33.66 17.08 2.18
CA VAL A 487 33.70 16.08 3.26
C VAL A 487 34.07 16.75 4.57
N MET A 488 33.25 16.55 5.59
CA MET A 488 33.44 17.09 6.94
C MET A 488 33.69 15.96 7.94
N LEU A 489 34.70 16.14 8.79
CA LEU A 489 34.91 15.34 9.99
C LEU A 489 34.09 15.95 11.15
N ASN A 490 33.18 15.15 11.70
CA ASN A 490 32.31 15.49 12.82
C ASN A 490 31.54 16.81 12.65
N ARG A 491 31.24 17.18 11.40
CA ARG A 491 30.58 18.45 11.00
C ARG A 491 31.38 19.73 11.30
N GLU A 492 32.62 19.62 11.78
CA GLU A 492 33.43 20.76 12.24
C GLU A 492 34.64 21.02 11.34
N LYS A 493 35.36 19.96 10.95
CA LYS A 493 36.62 20.09 10.19
C LYS A 493 36.43 19.65 8.74
N THR A 494 36.69 20.55 7.80
CA THR A 494 36.75 20.20 6.37
C THR A 494 37.93 19.26 6.12
N ILE A 495 37.65 18.10 5.54
CA ILE A 495 38.63 17.09 5.10
C ILE A 495 38.85 17.19 3.59
N LEU A 496 37.76 17.24 2.82
CA LEU A 496 37.79 17.59 1.40
C LEU A 496 37.00 18.89 1.20
N PRO A 497 37.54 19.88 0.47
CA PRO A 497 36.91 21.18 0.30
C PRO A 497 35.58 21.10 -0.44
N PHE A 498 34.74 22.13 -0.25
CA PHE A 498 33.45 22.29 -0.96
C PHE A 498 33.70 22.78 -2.39
N GLU A 499 34.24 21.91 -3.24
CA GLU A 499 34.53 22.20 -4.65
C GLU A 499 34.06 21.10 -5.61
N TYR A 500 33.46 20.03 -5.09
CA TYR A 500 32.99 18.89 -5.87
C TYR A 500 31.48 19.00 -6.12
N TYR A 501 30.98 18.35 -7.17
CA TYR A 501 29.55 18.24 -7.44
C TYR A 501 28.96 16.99 -6.82
N ARG A 502 29.75 15.91 -6.68
CA ARG A 502 29.25 14.62 -6.23
C ARG A 502 30.36 13.78 -5.60
N PHE A 503 29.95 12.92 -4.67
CA PHE A 503 30.79 11.86 -4.13
C PHE A 503 30.11 10.50 -4.34
N GLU A 504 30.90 9.47 -4.62
CA GLU A 504 30.44 8.09 -4.64
C GLU A 504 31.44 7.22 -3.88
N LYS A 505 30.95 6.37 -2.97
CA LYS A 505 31.78 5.44 -2.22
C LYS A 505 31.67 4.04 -2.81
N HIS A 506 32.80 3.46 -3.18
CA HIS A 506 32.90 2.14 -3.78
C HIS A 506 33.90 1.28 -3.02
N GLY A 507 33.42 0.43 -2.10
CA GLY A 507 34.22 -0.57 -1.38
C GLY A 507 35.48 -0.03 -0.68
N GLN A 508 36.54 0.20 -1.44
CA GLN A 508 37.88 0.62 -1.01
C GLN A 508 38.26 2.06 -1.39
N PHE A 509 37.50 2.74 -2.25
CA PHE A 509 37.82 4.09 -2.71
C PHE A 509 36.57 4.98 -2.82
N ILE A 510 36.82 6.26 -3.03
CA ILE A 510 35.82 7.31 -3.21
C ILE A 510 36.10 8.01 -4.53
N ILE A 511 35.06 8.19 -5.33
CA ILE A 511 35.06 9.02 -6.53
C ILE A 511 34.52 10.39 -6.13
N ALA A 512 35.30 11.45 -6.34
CA ALA A 512 34.90 12.83 -6.09
C ALA A 512 34.83 13.58 -7.42
N SER A 513 33.64 13.83 -7.93
CA SER A 513 33.43 14.51 -9.22
C SER A 513 33.64 16.01 -9.05
N LYS A 514 34.78 16.50 -9.52
CA LYS A 514 35.19 17.91 -9.40
C LYS A 514 34.56 18.79 -10.48
N THR A 515 34.42 18.24 -11.68
CA THR A 515 33.69 18.85 -12.81
C THR A 515 32.92 17.77 -13.57
N HIS A 516 32.13 18.15 -14.56
CA HIS A 516 31.43 17.19 -15.42
C HIS A 516 32.37 16.21 -16.17
N ASN A 517 33.66 16.56 -16.32
CA ASN A 517 34.69 15.80 -17.03
C ASN A 517 35.94 15.52 -16.18
N LEU A 518 35.86 15.59 -14.85
CA LEU A 518 37.01 15.31 -14.00
C LEU A 518 36.59 14.72 -12.67
N ASP A 519 37.05 13.50 -12.42
CA ASP A 519 36.97 12.83 -11.13
C ASP A 519 38.34 12.81 -10.45
N GLU A 520 38.32 12.96 -9.12
CA GLU A 520 39.47 12.71 -8.26
C GLU A 520 39.20 11.48 -7.41
N LEU A 521 40.20 10.61 -7.29
CA LEU A 521 40.09 9.35 -6.57
C LEU A 521 40.76 9.45 -5.21
N TYR A 522 40.07 8.96 -4.19
CA TYR A 522 40.57 8.95 -2.82
C TYR A 522 40.44 7.57 -2.20
N ASP A 523 41.39 7.19 -1.36
CA ASP A 523 41.20 6.05 -0.47
C ASP A 523 40.21 6.40 0.64
N LEU A 524 39.81 5.41 1.46
CA LEU A 524 38.89 5.66 2.58
C LEU A 524 39.49 6.54 3.70
N ASN A 525 40.78 6.87 3.63
CA ASN A 525 41.45 7.83 4.51
C ASN A 525 41.62 9.21 3.87
N PHE A 526 40.97 9.45 2.72
CA PHE A 526 40.98 10.71 1.98
C PHE A 526 42.38 11.08 1.45
N LYS A 527 43.26 10.09 1.27
CA LYS A 527 44.50 10.27 0.53
C LYS A 527 44.21 10.10 -0.95
N LYS A 528 44.67 11.05 -1.76
CA LYS A 528 44.50 11.02 -3.22
C LYS A 528 45.21 9.77 -3.79
N ILE A 529 44.47 8.99 -4.58
CA ILE A 529 44.98 7.81 -5.29
C ILE A 529 45.52 8.27 -6.66
N PRO A 530 46.66 7.74 -7.12
CA PRO A 530 47.11 7.95 -8.49
C PRO A 530 46.04 7.51 -9.49
N ASN A 531 45.60 8.41 -10.36
CA ASN A 531 44.50 8.14 -11.28
C ASN A 531 44.88 7.22 -12.45
N LYS A 532 46.15 6.84 -12.65
CA LYS A 532 46.60 5.93 -13.73
C LYS A 532 46.09 6.36 -15.14
N GLY A 533 45.95 7.66 -15.39
CA GLY A 533 45.42 8.19 -16.66
C GLY A 533 43.89 8.29 -16.72
N ILE A 534 43.18 7.85 -15.68
CA ILE A 534 41.73 8.00 -15.51
C ILE A 534 41.40 9.48 -15.28
N ARG A 535 40.54 10.01 -16.14
CA ARG A 535 39.98 11.35 -16.04
C ARG A 535 38.56 11.32 -15.48
N LYS A 536 37.77 10.32 -15.89
CA LYS A 536 36.41 10.08 -15.41
C LYS A 536 36.25 8.59 -15.14
N ILE A 537 35.45 8.22 -14.13
CA ILE A 537 35.15 6.84 -13.81
C ILE A 537 33.73 6.71 -13.30
N HIS A 538 33.06 5.64 -13.72
CA HIS A 538 31.76 5.27 -13.18
C HIS A 538 31.65 3.75 -13.11
N LEU A 539 30.79 3.28 -12.21
CA LEU A 539 30.45 1.87 -12.11
C LEU A 539 29.78 1.43 -13.42
N VAL A 540 30.20 0.30 -13.99
CA VAL A 540 29.49 -0.30 -15.14
C VAL A 540 28.16 -0.80 -14.60
N ASP A 541 27.08 -0.24 -15.16
CA ASP A 541 25.78 -0.03 -14.53
C ASP A 541 25.22 -1.12 -13.59
N GLU A 542 24.68 -0.62 -12.46
CA GLU A 542 23.69 -1.24 -11.56
C GLU A 542 22.23 -1.06 -12.07
N PHE A 543 22.03 -0.48 -13.27
CA PHE A 543 20.70 -0.19 -13.84
C PHE A 543 20.01 -1.38 -14.51
N ILE A 544 20.43 -2.60 -14.19
CA ILE A 544 19.71 -3.80 -14.62
C ILE A 544 18.96 -4.28 -13.39
N ALA A 545 17.63 -4.11 -13.39
CA ALA A 545 16.74 -4.94 -12.59
C ALA A 545 16.95 -6.39 -13.04
N SER A 546 18.02 -7.00 -12.53
CA SER A 546 18.41 -8.39 -12.74
C SER A 546 18.97 -8.97 -11.45
N ASP A 547 18.54 -10.19 -11.13
CA ASP A 547 19.08 -11.08 -10.10
C ASP A 547 20.53 -11.49 -10.42
N ILE A 548 21.05 -11.05 -11.57
CA ILE A 548 22.42 -11.22 -12.01
C ILE A 548 23.33 -10.30 -11.19
N LYS A 549 24.14 -10.93 -10.33
CA LYS A 549 25.26 -10.25 -9.66
C LYS A 549 26.42 -10.08 -10.64
N TYR A 550 26.55 -8.89 -11.21
CA TYR A 550 27.74 -8.52 -11.96
C TYR A 550 28.95 -8.34 -11.02
N PRO A 551 30.18 -8.66 -11.46
CA PRO A 551 31.38 -8.24 -10.75
C PRO A 551 31.43 -6.71 -10.67
N THR A 552 31.85 -6.16 -9.54
CA THR A 552 32.04 -4.71 -9.38
C THR A 552 33.17 -4.23 -10.29
N LEU A 553 32.80 -3.71 -11.45
CA LEU A 553 33.70 -3.21 -12.49
C LEU A 553 33.33 -1.78 -12.87
N PHE A 554 34.30 -1.04 -13.37
CA PHE A 554 34.19 0.37 -13.68
C PHE A 554 34.59 0.64 -15.13
N GLU A 555 33.89 1.57 -15.77
CA GLU A 555 34.33 2.18 -17.02
C GLU A 555 35.11 3.45 -16.66
N ALA A 556 36.38 3.48 -17.05
CA ALA A 556 37.22 4.65 -16.93
C ALA A 556 37.42 5.31 -18.30
N GLU A 557 37.45 6.64 -18.33
CA GLU A 557 37.71 7.48 -19.50
C GLU A 557 39.03 8.26 -19.32
N ASP A 558 39.85 8.35 -20.36
CA ASP A 558 41.10 9.13 -20.36
C ASP A 558 40.93 10.57 -20.88
N VAL A 559 42.04 11.29 -21.05
CA VAL A 559 42.03 12.67 -21.60
C VAL A 559 41.54 12.76 -23.04
N ASN A 560 41.62 11.66 -23.81
CA ASN A 560 41.21 11.56 -25.21
C ASN A 560 39.78 10.99 -25.37
N LYS A 561 39.04 10.86 -24.26
CA LYS A 561 37.71 10.23 -24.22
C LYS A 561 37.70 8.74 -24.61
N LYS A 562 38.86 8.08 -24.55
CA LYS A 562 38.97 6.64 -24.73
C LYS A 562 38.68 5.95 -23.43
N LYS A 563 38.06 4.78 -23.52
CA LYS A 563 37.56 4.02 -22.38
C LYS A 563 38.37 2.77 -22.12
N ALA A 564 38.40 2.38 -20.85
CA ALA A 564 39.03 1.17 -20.34
C ALA A 564 38.16 0.53 -19.25
N LEU A 565 38.20 -0.80 -19.18
CA LEU A 565 37.59 -1.57 -18.10
C LEU A 565 38.54 -1.58 -16.90
N VAL A 566 37.98 -1.35 -15.70
CA VAL A 566 38.73 -1.21 -14.46
C VAL A 566 38.12 -2.09 -13.37
N ASP A 567 38.97 -2.76 -12.58
CA ASP A 567 38.52 -3.57 -11.44
C ASP A 567 38.25 -2.73 -10.18
N LYS A 568 37.67 -3.36 -9.15
CA LYS A 568 37.41 -2.75 -7.83
C LYS A 568 38.65 -2.24 -7.07
N ASN A 569 39.86 -2.59 -7.52
CA ASN A 569 41.12 -2.13 -6.94
C ASN A 569 41.78 -1.04 -7.83
N LEU A 570 41.04 -0.49 -8.80
CA LEU A 570 41.50 0.50 -9.77
C LEU A 570 42.64 -0.02 -10.67
N ASN A 571 42.67 -1.32 -10.96
CA ASN A 571 43.55 -1.87 -11.99
C ASN A 571 42.88 -1.77 -13.35
N LEU A 572 43.59 -1.21 -14.33
CA LEU A 572 43.18 -1.23 -15.73
C LEU A 572 43.24 -2.68 -16.22
N LEU A 573 42.07 -3.26 -16.51
CA LEU A 573 41.92 -4.58 -17.10
C LEU A 573 42.11 -4.53 -18.62
N THR A 574 41.89 -3.35 -19.21
CA THR A 574 42.15 -3.08 -20.62
C THR A 574 42.89 -1.75 -20.79
N PRO A 575 43.62 -1.54 -21.90
CA PRO A 575 44.13 -0.21 -22.24
C PRO A 575 42.99 0.75 -22.61
N PHE A 576 43.24 2.06 -22.52
CA PHE A 576 42.34 3.10 -23.02
C PHE A 576 42.32 3.11 -24.55
N LYS A 577 41.39 2.37 -25.14
CA LYS A 577 41.27 2.28 -26.62
C LYS A 577 39.84 2.21 -27.13
N TYR A 578 38.87 1.99 -26.24
CA TYR A 578 37.48 1.81 -26.64
C TYR A 578 36.74 3.15 -26.70
N GLU A 579 35.70 3.22 -27.51
CA GLU A 579 34.79 4.38 -27.60
C GLU A 579 33.59 4.23 -26.66
N PHE A 580 33.25 2.98 -26.29
CA PHE A 580 32.26 2.61 -25.27
C PHE A 580 32.57 1.22 -24.72
N ILE A 581 32.16 0.96 -23.48
CA ILE A 581 32.11 -0.38 -22.87
C ILE A 581 30.75 -0.50 -22.17
N ASN A 582 29.85 -1.27 -22.75
CA ASN A 582 28.49 -1.42 -22.24
C ASN A 582 28.29 -2.84 -21.68
N PRO A 583 27.56 -2.98 -20.57
CA PRO A 583 27.11 -4.30 -20.11
C PRO A 583 26.18 -4.92 -21.15
N PHE A 584 26.13 -6.25 -21.16
CA PHE A 584 25.28 -7.01 -22.07
C PHE A 584 24.03 -7.49 -21.33
N TYR A 585 22.83 -7.12 -21.79
CA TYR A 585 21.59 -7.47 -21.09
C TYR A 585 21.36 -8.99 -21.15
N GLY A 586 21.20 -9.62 -19.98
CA GLY A 586 20.95 -11.05 -19.86
C GLY A 586 22.17 -11.96 -20.06
N VAL A 587 23.39 -11.42 -20.13
CA VAL A 587 24.62 -12.22 -20.15
C VAL A 587 25.61 -11.74 -19.10
N ASN A 588 26.03 -12.66 -18.24
CA ASN A 588 27.02 -12.39 -17.19
C ASN A 588 28.43 -12.39 -17.77
N ASN A 589 29.31 -11.59 -17.15
CA ASN A 589 30.76 -11.63 -17.33
C ASN A 589 31.29 -11.24 -18.72
N TYR A 590 30.42 -10.74 -19.60
CA TYR A 590 30.77 -10.25 -20.93
C TYR A 590 30.29 -8.81 -21.12
N PHE A 591 31.10 -8.02 -21.82
CA PHE A 591 30.84 -6.61 -22.10
C PHE A 591 31.05 -6.36 -23.58
N MET A 592 30.16 -5.54 -24.15
CA MET A 592 30.28 -5.10 -25.53
C MET A 592 31.16 -3.84 -25.55
N ALA A 593 32.15 -3.82 -26.44
CA ALA A 593 33.02 -2.68 -26.61
C ALA A 593 33.10 -2.28 -28.07
N GLY A 594 33.36 -0.99 -28.31
CA GLY A 594 33.56 -0.43 -29.64
C GLY A 594 34.93 0.19 -29.81
N ILE A 595 35.53 0.03 -30.99
CA ILE A 595 36.71 0.81 -31.42
C ILE A 595 36.35 1.63 -32.65
N ARG A 596 36.88 2.85 -32.76
CA ARG A 596 36.66 3.69 -33.93
C ARG A 596 37.22 3.03 -35.20
N THR A 597 36.48 3.10 -36.31
CA THR A 597 37.02 2.76 -37.63
C THR A 597 38.17 3.70 -38.02
N ALA A 598 39.07 3.26 -38.90
CA ALA A 598 40.25 4.03 -39.29
C ALA A 598 39.90 5.38 -39.97
N ASP A 599 38.75 5.46 -40.65
CA ASP A 599 38.20 6.66 -41.27
C ASP A 599 37.37 7.53 -40.29
N GLY A 600 37.17 7.06 -39.06
CA GLY A 600 36.39 7.74 -38.04
C GLY A 600 34.87 7.73 -38.24
N SER A 601 34.35 7.11 -39.30
CA SER A 601 32.92 7.19 -39.67
C SER A 601 32.00 6.34 -38.80
N ASN A 602 32.52 5.23 -38.23
CA ASN A 602 31.72 4.26 -37.48
C ASN A 602 32.56 3.59 -36.38
N TYR A 603 31.99 2.54 -35.78
CA TYR A 603 32.63 1.70 -34.78
C TYR A 603 32.69 0.25 -35.25
N TRP A 604 33.81 -0.41 -34.96
CA TRP A 604 33.88 -1.87 -34.94
C TRP A 604 33.56 -2.36 -33.53
N TYR A 605 32.56 -3.22 -33.42
CA TYR A 605 32.09 -3.82 -32.19
C TYR A 605 32.82 -5.14 -31.94
N GLY A 606 33.04 -5.47 -30.67
CA GLY A 606 33.59 -6.73 -30.19
C GLY A 606 33.15 -7.01 -28.75
N ILE A 607 33.48 -8.19 -28.24
CA ILE A 607 33.18 -8.61 -26.87
C ILE A 607 34.46 -8.74 -26.07
N ILE A 608 34.47 -8.20 -24.86
CA ILE A 608 35.48 -8.45 -23.83
C ILE A 608 34.86 -9.18 -22.65
N ASP A 609 35.65 -9.95 -21.90
CA ASP A 609 35.20 -10.57 -20.65
C ASP A 609 35.46 -9.67 -19.43
N GLU A 610 34.97 -10.09 -18.26
CA GLU A 610 35.18 -9.44 -16.96
C GLU A 610 36.64 -9.28 -16.54
N LYS A 611 37.58 -9.96 -17.21
CA LYS A 611 39.03 -9.85 -16.98
C LYS A 611 39.68 -8.90 -17.99
N GLY A 612 38.90 -8.28 -18.87
CA GLY A 612 39.36 -7.41 -19.95
C GLY A 612 39.93 -8.15 -21.16
N LYS A 613 39.78 -9.48 -21.24
CA LYS A 613 40.25 -10.24 -22.39
C LYS A 613 39.30 -10.02 -23.57
N GLU A 614 39.83 -9.72 -24.75
CA GLU A 614 39.05 -9.75 -25.99
C GLU A 614 38.63 -11.18 -26.30
N VAL A 615 37.31 -11.41 -26.29
CA VAL A 615 36.67 -12.71 -26.51
C VAL A 615 36.37 -12.89 -27.99
N THR A 616 36.01 -11.81 -28.68
CA THR A 616 35.77 -11.79 -30.13
C THR A 616 36.58 -10.68 -30.81
N PRO A 617 36.87 -10.81 -32.12
CA PRO A 617 37.51 -9.75 -32.87
C PRO A 617 36.58 -8.53 -33.02
N PHE A 618 37.17 -7.34 -33.07
CA PHE A 618 36.48 -6.09 -33.34
C PHE A 618 36.28 -5.91 -34.85
N ILE A 619 35.29 -6.61 -35.41
CA ILE A 619 35.00 -6.64 -36.86
C ILE A 619 33.50 -6.53 -37.18
N PHE A 620 32.67 -6.34 -36.15
CA PHE A 620 31.22 -6.29 -36.32
C PHE A 620 30.78 -4.82 -36.51
N CYS A 621 29.98 -4.54 -37.53
CA CYS A 621 29.49 -3.18 -37.82
C CYS A 621 28.41 -2.72 -36.81
N HIS A 622 27.82 -3.67 -36.09
CA HIS A 622 26.80 -3.46 -35.07
C HIS A 622 26.64 -4.74 -34.26
N MET A 623 26.34 -4.62 -32.96
CA MET A 623 25.98 -5.71 -32.07
C MET A 623 24.81 -5.23 -31.19
N SER A 624 23.75 -6.02 -31.10
CA SER A 624 22.56 -5.67 -30.31
C SER A 624 22.84 -5.83 -28.81
N GLU A 625 22.47 -4.85 -28.00
CA GLU A 625 22.61 -4.92 -26.54
C GLU A 625 21.66 -5.94 -25.91
N GLU A 626 20.58 -6.29 -26.62
CA GLU A 626 19.54 -7.22 -26.20
C GLU A 626 19.37 -8.37 -27.20
N PHE A 627 18.83 -9.48 -26.68
CA PHE A 627 18.34 -10.58 -27.50
C PHE A 627 17.04 -10.20 -28.21
N ASP A 628 16.82 -10.77 -29.40
CA ASP A 628 15.53 -10.62 -30.06
C ASP A 628 14.42 -11.45 -29.38
N LYS A 629 13.18 -11.28 -29.83
CA LYS A 629 12.00 -12.00 -29.32
C LYS A 629 12.11 -13.53 -29.34
N ASN A 630 13.08 -14.09 -30.06
CA ASN A 630 13.34 -15.52 -30.15
C ASN A 630 14.60 -15.93 -29.34
N GLY A 631 15.16 -15.03 -28.52
CA GLY A 631 16.36 -15.26 -27.75
C GLY A 631 17.66 -15.26 -28.59
N LYS A 632 17.65 -14.77 -29.83
CA LYS A 632 18.83 -14.76 -30.70
C LYS A 632 19.62 -13.47 -30.57
N PHE A 633 20.94 -13.60 -30.57
CA PHE A 633 21.85 -12.48 -30.55
C PHE A 633 22.04 -11.92 -31.97
N LYS A 634 21.70 -10.64 -32.16
CA LYS A 634 21.79 -9.95 -33.44
C LYS A 634 23.10 -9.19 -33.59
N PHE A 635 23.75 -9.35 -34.73
CA PHE A 635 24.99 -8.66 -35.07
C PHE A 635 25.10 -8.39 -36.57
N CYS A 636 25.97 -7.48 -36.95
CA CYS A 636 26.27 -7.12 -38.33
C CYS A 636 27.72 -7.50 -38.63
N LEU A 637 27.95 -8.26 -39.69
CA LEU A 637 29.30 -8.61 -40.17
C LEU A 637 29.37 -8.32 -41.67
N LYS A 638 30.32 -7.47 -42.08
CA LYS A 638 30.47 -7.02 -43.48
C LYS A 638 29.14 -6.49 -44.06
N ASP A 639 28.50 -5.59 -43.32
CA ASP A 639 27.23 -4.94 -43.67
C ASP A 639 26.03 -5.89 -43.83
N LYS A 640 26.16 -7.12 -43.34
CA LYS A 640 25.08 -8.11 -43.34
C LYS A 640 24.63 -8.41 -41.91
N SER A 641 23.36 -8.14 -41.65
CA SER A 641 22.69 -8.50 -40.39
C SER A 641 22.51 -10.02 -40.29
N GLN A 642 22.87 -10.56 -39.14
CA GLN A 642 22.78 -11.97 -38.79
C GLN A 642 22.25 -12.13 -37.36
N ALA A 643 21.72 -13.31 -37.06
CA ALA A 643 21.26 -13.66 -35.72
C ALA A 643 21.57 -15.13 -35.41
N MET A 644 22.09 -15.41 -34.21
CA MET A 644 22.31 -16.79 -33.74
C MET A 644 22.32 -16.87 -32.21
N ASP A 645 22.35 -18.08 -31.64
CA ASP A 645 22.49 -18.25 -30.19
C ASP A 645 23.83 -17.69 -29.70
N PHE A 646 23.83 -17.02 -28.55
CA PHE A 646 25.05 -16.37 -28.02
C PHE A 646 26.20 -17.36 -27.82
N ALA A 647 25.94 -18.56 -27.30
CA ALA A 647 26.95 -19.60 -27.15
C ALA A 647 27.56 -20.02 -28.50
N SER A 648 26.74 -20.11 -29.54
CA SER A 648 27.18 -20.39 -30.91
C SER A 648 27.98 -19.23 -31.49
N PHE A 649 27.57 -17.99 -31.24
CA PHE A 649 28.30 -16.79 -31.62
C PHE A 649 29.72 -16.77 -31.01
N ILE A 650 29.82 -16.93 -29.69
CA ILE A 650 31.10 -16.98 -28.99
C ILE A 650 31.96 -18.12 -29.53
N LYS A 651 31.40 -19.32 -29.73
CA LYS A 651 32.16 -20.46 -30.30
C LYS A 651 32.70 -20.18 -31.70
N THR A 652 31.92 -19.49 -32.53
CA THR A 652 32.26 -19.21 -33.93
C THR A 652 33.32 -18.13 -34.06
N TYR A 653 33.25 -17.08 -33.24
CA TYR A 653 34.10 -15.89 -33.35
C TYR A 653 35.10 -15.75 -32.20
N LYS A 654 35.36 -16.83 -31.46
CA LYS A 654 36.30 -16.82 -30.34
C LYS A 654 37.71 -16.47 -30.81
N LYS A 655 38.36 -15.56 -30.08
CA LYS A 655 39.78 -15.22 -30.25
C LYS A 655 40.70 -16.14 -29.44
#